data_AF-A0A6J0WKH3-F1
#
_entry.id   AF-A0A6J0WKH3-F1
#
_cell.length_a   1.000
_cell.length_b   1.000
_cell.length_c   1.000
_cell.angle_alpha   90.00
_cell.angle_beta   90.00
_cell.angle_gamma   90.00
#
_symmetry.space_group_name_H-M   'P 1'
#
loop_
_entity.id
_entity.type
_entity.pdbx_description
1 polymer ?
#
loop_
_entity_poly.entity_id
_entity_poly.type
_entity_poly.pdbx_seq_one_letter_code
_entity_poly.pdbx_strand_id
1 'polypeptide(L)'
;MAQVFAFPDSRRWLMYVEDGGMDVELNHQVILYEEELGNHNENTGDKLHLAQEQLALAGDKIVSLERSLNLYRDKYQASLSNIELLQCQVKMLEGELREIVGQEPENKGDHSKVRIYTSPCMIQEHQETLKRLSEVWQKVSEQDDLIQELRNKLACSNALVLEREEALIKLQADFASYTATHRHPPSSSEDCEDIKKILNHLQEQKDSQCLHVEEYQNLVKDLRMELESVSEQKKNIMKDMMKLELDLHGLREETSAHVERKDKEVIIIQRRLQELQTQFTETQKLGLKKDKLLQEKDEMLHELEKELAQVQNNLVKKEMELEKQQCMTNELEIAIQEERQDKCKVEYGHLRAEIKKLKDCLEDAKQQQRLAAQQAADYKEEAFMANDSLEDCQRKLQSCICLEKQQAETIQELQRELQKLQKDSLTAEEELAPSRKRIEELTLEFSEVTRKLEISEKEKRQLQKTLAEQDVKLNEQLDRINHIQHQNREQASSKSSLEEQLQEVTRLLEEKKEQLKKSKDQQKLVEQEFETFRLEGRRKEKMSKENLRKMEEENDNLKSQVNQYSIQLDTSLSKQNSTQQVNEELTNKITSQKETIASLKIQLDKAGEKEKHYLQTMISKDVYEELCRKSACCQDDLTQALEKLNHSTSETKNLHRSLTQAQDRKLQLEEEIIAYEERMKKLNAELKKLQGFQQQSELEVQAFDKKLEDMSNQVLQWQKQHQCDLKMLAAKEEQLKAFQEEMCALKENLLADEKEPCLPQRSAPKDNCRMHRENDQIMSNMEQWAKEQKIANEKLGNKLREQVKYIAKLTGEKDHLHNVMVHLQKENKKLKHEIEEKKLKAGPSRVYAKALCQSKTEPTIRGKVYGTLGWRGITQDVSQRMDITKFVGIPHCSGSSFC
;
A
#
# COMPACT_ATOMS: atom_id res chain seq x y z
N MET A 1 -6.47 53.68 -10.61
CA MET A 1 -6.79 54.93 -9.87
C MET A 1 -6.16 54.80 -8.49
N ALA A 2 -5.19 55.64 -8.13
CA ALA A 2 -4.49 55.55 -6.85
C ALA A 2 -4.98 56.63 -5.88
N GLN A 3 -5.98 56.32 -5.05
CA GLN A 3 -6.28 57.12 -3.86
C GLN A 3 -5.40 56.61 -2.72
N VAL A 4 -4.30 57.32 -2.46
CA VAL A 4 -3.50 57.14 -1.25
C VAL A 4 -4.32 57.68 -0.07
N PHE A 5 -5.05 56.79 0.61
CA PHE A 5 -5.64 57.10 1.90
C PHE A 5 -4.53 57.19 2.94
N ALA A 6 -4.02 58.41 3.13
CA ALA A 6 -3.18 58.75 4.27
C ALA A 6 -4.01 58.59 5.55
N PHE A 7 -3.73 57.54 6.33
CA PHE A 7 -4.19 57.48 7.70
C PHE A 7 -3.50 58.59 8.52
N PRO A 8 -4.22 59.33 9.36
CA PRO A 8 -3.65 60.43 10.13
C PRO A 8 -2.69 59.92 11.21
N ASP A 9 -1.76 60.79 11.62
CA ASP A 9 -0.71 60.49 12.60
C ASP A 9 -1.25 59.99 13.96
N SER A 10 -1.20 58.68 14.18
CA SER A 10 -1.29 58.08 15.52
C SER A 10 -0.07 58.42 16.40
N ARG A 11 0.98 59.06 15.84
CA ARG A 11 2.10 59.63 16.58
C ARG A 11 1.68 60.66 17.65
N ARG A 12 0.45 61.17 17.61
CA ARG A 12 -0.04 62.15 18.60
C ARG A 12 -0.44 61.57 19.96
N TRP A 13 -0.47 60.25 20.13
CA TRP A 13 -0.64 59.59 21.44
C TRP A 13 0.67 59.06 22.04
N LEU A 14 1.73 58.88 21.24
CA LEU A 14 3.05 58.43 21.71
C LEU A 14 3.80 59.49 22.54
N MET A 15 3.40 60.77 22.51
CA MET A 15 3.96 61.84 23.35
C MET A 15 3.52 61.80 24.83
N TYR A 16 2.79 60.77 25.28
CA TYR A 16 2.52 60.52 26.70
C TYR A 16 3.11 59.19 27.22
N VAL A 17 3.92 58.50 26.40
CA VAL A 17 4.53 57.20 26.75
C VAL A 17 6.07 57.20 26.60
N GLU A 18 6.64 58.13 25.82
CA GLU A 18 8.10 58.26 25.66
C GLU A 18 8.82 59.04 26.79
N ASP A 19 8.10 59.58 27.79
CA ASP A 19 8.71 60.27 28.93
C ASP A 19 8.63 59.39 30.19
N GLY A 20 9.78 58.88 30.62
CA GLY A 20 9.93 57.89 31.71
C GLY A 20 9.65 58.41 33.13
N GLY A 21 8.83 59.45 33.27
CA GLY A 21 8.48 60.06 34.56
C GLY A 21 7.49 59.24 35.39
N MET A 22 6.45 58.69 34.76
CA MET A 22 5.40 57.95 35.49
C MET A 22 5.91 56.67 36.15
N ASP A 23 6.84 55.95 35.51
CA ASP A 23 7.46 54.76 36.10
C ASP A 23 8.30 55.09 37.34
N VAL A 24 8.90 56.28 37.40
CA VAL A 24 9.71 56.73 38.54
C VAL A 24 8.84 57.24 39.69
N GLU A 25 7.72 57.93 39.41
CA GLU A 25 6.75 58.30 40.44
C GLU A 25 5.96 57.09 40.96
N LEU A 26 5.56 56.14 40.12
CA LEU A 26 4.97 54.87 40.59
C LEU A 26 5.97 54.08 41.44
N ASN A 27 7.23 53.91 41.01
CA ASN A 27 8.20 53.18 41.83
C ASN A 27 8.49 53.88 43.17
N HIS A 28 8.65 55.21 43.22
CA HIS A 28 8.83 55.90 44.50
C HIS A 28 7.59 55.81 45.40
N GLN A 29 6.39 55.87 44.82
CA GLN A 29 5.16 55.69 45.60
C GLN A 29 5.01 54.24 46.09
N VAL A 30 5.35 53.23 45.27
CA VAL A 30 5.35 51.81 45.67
C VAL A 30 6.38 51.55 46.78
N ILE A 31 7.62 52.03 46.65
CA ILE A 31 8.68 51.86 47.67
C ILE A 31 8.27 52.51 49.00
N LEU A 32 7.65 53.69 48.97
CA LEU A 32 7.12 54.33 50.19
C LEU A 32 5.93 53.57 50.79
N TYR A 33 5.12 52.87 49.98
CA TYR A 33 4.08 51.96 50.48
C TYR A 33 4.64 50.64 51.01
N GLU A 34 5.74 50.11 50.46
CA GLU A 34 6.45 48.95 51.02
C GLU A 34 7.02 49.28 52.40
N GLU A 35 7.59 50.48 52.58
CA GLU A 35 8.13 50.95 53.87
C GLU A 35 7.02 51.25 54.90
N GLU A 36 5.84 51.77 54.49
CA GLU A 36 4.69 51.94 55.40
C GLU A 36 3.94 50.63 55.74
N LEU A 37 3.85 49.67 54.81
CA LEU A 37 3.05 48.43 55.00
C LEU A 37 3.80 47.31 55.73
N GLY A 38 5.12 47.42 55.92
CA GLY A 38 5.97 46.40 56.55
C GLY A 38 5.61 45.96 57.98
N ASN A 39 4.56 46.51 58.59
CA ASN A 39 4.06 46.12 59.91
C ASN A 39 2.66 45.45 59.93
N HIS A 40 1.89 45.42 58.83
CA HIS A 40 0.52 44.88 58.86
C HIS A 40 0.11 43.99 57.66
N ASN A 41 0.01 42.68 57.95
CA ASN A 41 -0.74 41.63 57.24
C ASN A 41 -0.18 41.15 55.88
N GLU A 42 0.48 39.99 55.91
CA GLU A 42 1.09 39.27 54.77
C GLU A 42 0.10 39.02 53.60
N ASN A 43 -1.18 38.79 53.92
CA ASN A 43 -2.28 38.56 52.96
C ASN A 43 -2.46 39.71 51.95
N THR A 44 -1.94 40.90 52.27
CA THR A 44 -1.95 42.07 51.38
C THR A 44 -0.78 42.07 50.39
N GLY A 45 0.38 41.53 50.79
CA GLY A 45 1.57 41.40 49.94
C GLY A 45 1.40 40.33 48.85
N ASP A 46 0.89 39.14 49.22
CA ASP A 46 0.61 38.06 48.26
C ASP A 46 -0.31 38.51 47.11
N LYS A 47 -1.30 39.36 47.43
CA LYS A 47 -2.23 39.93 46.44
C LYS A 47 -1.57 40.96 45.53
N LEU A 48 -0.62 41.74 46.05
CA LEU A 48 0.17 42.68 45.26
C LEU A 48 1.10 41.93 44.30
N HIS A 49 1.78 40.88 44.79
CA HIS A 49 2.65 40.04 43.97
C HIS A 49 1.87 39.33 42.86
N LEU A 50 0.70 38.75 43.17
CA LEU A 50 -0.17 38.12 42.17
C LEU A 50 -0.70 39.14 41.14
N ALA A 51 -0.92 40.40 41.54
CA ALA A 51 -1.30 41.48 40.63
C ALA A 51 -0.15 41.87 39.68
N GLN A 52 1.08 42.01 40.23
CA GLN A 52 2.29 42.29 39.45
C GLN A 52 2.60 41.15 38.47
N GLU A 53 2.44 39.89 38.90
CA GLU A 53 2.61 38.72 38.03
C GLU A 53 1.56 38.69 36.90
N GLN A 54 0.29 39.04 37.18
CA GLN A 54 -0.73 39.16 36.13
C GLN A 54 -0.49 40.35 35.18
N LEU A 55 0.07 41.46 35.66
CA LEU A 55 0.51 42.59 34.83
C LEU A 55 1.70 42.21 33.93
N ALA A 56 2.71 41.52 34.45
CA ALA A 56 3.82 40.99 33.66
C ALA A 56 3.32 40.01 32.57
N LEU A 57 2.45 39.07 32.96
CA LEU A 57 1.78 38.14 32.04
C LEU A 57 0.81 38.83 31.06
N ALA A 58 0.43 40.10 31.25
CA ALA A 58 -0.28 40.90 30.27
C ALA A 58 0.71 41.57 29.30
N GLY A 59 1.79 42.17 29.82
CA GLY A 59 2.87 42.77 29.03
C GLY A 59 3.50 41.79 28.04
N ASP A 60 3.86 40.57 28.48
CA ASP A 60 4.40 39.52 27.59
C ASP A 60 3.45 39.17 26.43
N LYS A 61 2.14 39.22 26.66
CA LYS A 61 1.12 38.95 25.62
C LYS A 61 1.00 40.12 24.65
N ILE A 62 1.12 41.36 25.12
CA ILE A 62 1.18 42.56 24.26
C ILE A 62 2.41 42.47 23.35
N VAL A 63 3.60 42.26 23.92
CA VAL A 63 4.86 42.12 23.15
C VAL A 63 4.82 40.95 22.16
N SER A 64 4.13 39.85 22.50
CA SER A 64 3.89 38.74 21.57
C SER A 64 2.98 39.13 20.39
N LEU A 65 1.93 39.93 20.64
CA LEU A 65 1.04 40.45 19.61
C LEU A 65 1.76 41.45 18.70
N GLU A 66 2.53 42.39 19.25
CA GLU A 66 3.35 43.35 18.49
C GLU A 66 4.32 42.65 17.52
N ARG A 67 5.02 41.61 17.98
CA ARG A 67 5.89 40.78 17.14
C ARG A 67 5.12 40.13 15.99
N SER A 68 3.92 39.63 16.24
CA SER A 68 3.06 39.06 15.19
C SER A 68 2.57 40.13 14.20
N LEU A 69 2.29 41.34 14.69
CA LEU A 69 1.77 42.45 13.91
C LEU A 69 2.83 43.05 12.99
N ASN A 70 4.07 43.18 13.46
CA ASN A 70 5.22 43.53 12.63
C ASN A 70 5.44 42.48 11.52
N LEU A 71 5.37 41.19 11.83
CA LEU A 71 5.47 40.12 10.81
C LEU A 71 4.37 40.19 9.73
N TYR A 72 3.14 40.62 10.07
CA TYR A 72 2.10 40.89 9.07
C TYR A 72 2.40 42.14 8.24
N ARG A 73 2.95 43.20 8.85
CA ARG A 73 3.38 44.43 8.16
C ARG A 73 4.48 44.15 7.14
N ASP A 74 5.47 43.35 7.51
CA ASP A 74 6.59 42.97 6.63
C ASP A 74 6.13 42.15 5.42
N LYS A 75 5.22 41.18 5.66
CA LYS A 75 4.60 40.39 4.58
C LYS A 75 3.76 41.24 3.63
N TYR A 76 2.98 42.18 4.18
CA TYR A 76 2.19 43.13 3.39
C TYR A 76 3.09 44.03 2.52
N GLN A 77 4.21 44.52 3.08
CA GLN A 77 5.19 45.32 2.34
C GLN A 77 5.87 44.50 1.22
N ALA A 78 6.23 43.24 1.48
CA ALA A 78 6.79 42.36 0.47
C ALA A 78 5.80 42.06 -0.67
N SER A 79 4.51 41.86 -0.37
CA SER A 79 3.46 41.69 -1.37
C SER A 79 3.26 42.94 -2.23
N LEU A 80 3.32 44.15 -1.64
CA LEU A 80 3.27 45.40 -2.40
C LEU A 80 4.40 45.49 -3.43
N SER A 81 5.66 45.25 -3.03
CA SER A 81 6.79 45.30 -3.96
C SER A 81 6.77 44.17 -5.00
N ASN A 82 6.12 43.05 -4.71
CA ASN A 82 5.85 42.01 -5.71
C ASN A 82 4.82 42.48 -6.76
N ILE A 83 3.77 43.21 -6.36
CA ILE A 83 2.84 43.84 -7.31
C ILE A 83 3.54 44.93 -8.13
N GLU A 84 4.43 45.74 -7.54
CA GLU A 84 5.21 46.74 -8.28
C GLU A 84 6.07 46.08 -9.38
N LEU A 85 6.70 44.94 -9.07
CA LEU A 85 7.47 44.13 -10.03
C LEU A 85 6.58 43.54 -11.14
N LEU A 86 5.42 42.96 -10.78
CA LEU A 86 4.47 42.42 -11.75
C LEU A 86 3.87 43.52 -12.65
N GLN A 87 3.60 44.72 -12.13
CA GLN A 87 3.16 45.87 -12.93
C GLN A 87 4.24 46.34 -13.91
N CYS A 88 5.52 46.25 -13.55
CA CYS A 88 6.61 46.48 -14.49
C CYS A 88 6.65 45.39 -15.58
N GLN A 89 6.43 44.12 -15.22
CA GLN A 89 6.35 43.02 -16.19
C GLN A 89 5.16 43.18 -17.16
N VAL A 90 3.98 43.58 -16.68
CA VAL A 90 2.82 43.94 -17.52
C VAL A 90 3.19 45.05 -18.51
N LYS A 91 3.83 46.13 -18.05
CA LYS A 91 4.25 47.24 -18.92
C LYS A 91 5.24 46.82 -20.01
N MET A 92 6.15 45.88 -19.72
CA MET A 92 7.06 45.34 -20.75
C MET A 92 6.32 44.47 -21.75
N LEU A 93 5.49 43.52 -21.29
CA LEU A 93 4.70 42.64 -22.19
C LEU A 93 3.70 43.43 -23.05
N GLU A 94 3.08 44.49 -22.51
CA GLU A 94 2.31 45.44 -23.32
C GLU A 94 3.19 46.23 -24.31
N GLY A 95 4.46 46.48 -23.97
CA GLY A 95 5.45 47.12 -24.85
C GLY A 95 5.78 46.22 -26.03
N GLU A 96 6.17 44.97 -25.77
CA GLU A 96 6.40 43.91 -26.76
C GLU A 96 5.16 43.71 -27.64
N LEU A 97 3.96 43.67 -27.05
CA LEU A 97 2.70 43.55 -27.80
C LEU A 97 2.43 44.78 -28.69
N ARG A 98 2.75 46.00 -28.23
CA ARG A 98 2.68 47.24 -29.03
C ARG A 98 3.73 47.27 -30.14
N GLU A 99 4.90 46.66 -29.95
CA GLU A 99 5.94 46.56 -30.97
C GLU A 99 5.54 45.54 -32.07
N ILE A 100 5.07 44.35 -31.68
CA ILE A 100 4.54 43.32 -32.58
C ILE A 100 3.35 43.85 -33.41
N VAL A 101 2.45 44.63 -32.80
CA VAL A 101 1.31 45.27 -33.49
C VAL A 101 1.72 46.52 -34.27
N GLY A 102 2.79 47.20 -33.86
CA GLY A 102 3.30 48.42 -34.50
C GLY A 102 4.12 48.18 -35.77
N GLN A 103 4.50 46.94 -36.07
CA GLN A 103 5.17 46.54 -37.31
C GLN A 103 4.21 46.47 -38.52
N GLU A 104 3.39 47.50 -38.74
CA GLU A 104 2.90 47.77 -40.09
C GLU A 104 4.05 48.33 -40.96
N PRO A 105 4.20 47.90 -42.22
CA PRO A 105 5.27 48.43 -43.08
C PRO A 105 5.03 49.90 -43.42
N GLU A 106 6.05 50.75 -43.30
CA GLU A 106 6.01 52.15 -43.78
C GLU A 106 5.71 52.19 -45.28
N ASN A 107 4.43 52.35 -45.64
CA ASN A 107 3.97 52.24 -47.01
C ASN A 107 4.21 53.55 -47.80
N LYS A 108 5.48 53.78 -48.17
CA LYS A 108 5.91 54.95 -48.96
C LYS A 108 5.69 54.72 -50.46
N GLY A 109 4.45 54.92 -50.90
CA GLY A 109 4.11 55.07 -52.32
C GLY A 109 2.91 54.23 -52.76
N ASP A 110 2.11 54.79 -53.66
CA ASP A 110 0.91 54.17 -54.21
C ASP A 110 1.14 52.75 -54.75
N HIS A 111 0.29 51.80 -54.34
CA HIS A 111 -0.51 50.96 -55.26
C HIS A 111 -1.63 50.22 -54.50
N SER A 112 -2.75 49.97 -55.18
CA SER A 112 -3.97 49.45 -54.56
C SER A 112 -4.01 47.92 -54.47
N LYS A 113 -4.60 47.38 -53.39
CA LYS A 113 -5.13 46.00 -53.29
C LYS A 113 -4.10 44.87 -53.44
N VAL A 114 -3.08 44.85 -52.58
CA VAL A 114 -2.46 43.57 -52.16
C VAL A 114 -3.03 43.19 -50.80
N ARG A 115 -3.52 41.95 -50.66
CA ARG A 115 -4.00 41.42 -49.38
C ARG A 115 -2.79 41.16 -48.49
N ILE A 116 -2.67 41.93 -47.39
CA ILE A 116 -1.63 41.71 -46.38
C ILE A 116 -1.84 40.32 -45.77
N TYR A 117 -0.94 39.39 -46.08
CA TYR A 117 -0.78 38.16 -45.31
C TYR A 117 0.14 38.47 -44.14
N THR A 118 -0.44 38.75 -42.98
CA THR A 118 0.31 38.75 -41.71
C THR A 118 0.95 37.38 -41.56
N SER A 119 2.28 37.34 -41.39
CA SER A 119 3.02 36.08 -41.32
C SER A 119 2.51 35.21 -40.16
N PRO A 120 2.31 33.88 -40.35
CA PRO A 120 1.89 32.99 -39.26
C PRO A 120 2.79 33.07 -38.02
N CYS A 121 4.07 33.39 -38.17
CA CYS A 121 5.01 33.61 -37.07
C CYS A 121 4.56 34.76 -36.15
N MET A 122 4.24 35.92 -36.73
CA MET A 122 3.78 37.09 -35.98
C MET A 122 2.44 36.84 -35.28
N ILE A 123 1.57 36.01 -35.87
CA ILE A 123 0.28 35.63 -35.27
C ILE A 123 0.52 34.70 -34.07
N GLN A 124 1.46 33.75 -34.18
CA GLN A 124 1.84 32.86 -33.08
C GLN A 124 2.51 33.64 -31.93
N GLU A 125 3.46 34.53 -32.23
CA GLU A 125 4.13 35.39 -31.25
C GLU A 125 3.14 36.32 -30.54
N HIS A 126 2.20 36.94 -31.27
CA HIS A 126 1.13 37.75 -30.70
C HIS A 126 0.23 36.94 -29.75
N GLN A 127 -0.15 35.71 -30.13
CA GLN A 127 -0.92 34.81 -29.26
C GLN A 127 -0.13 34.37 -28.02
N GLU A 128 1.16 34.11 -28.14
CA GLU A 128 1.99 33.72 -27.00
C GLU A 128 2.22 34.89 -26.02
N THR A 129 2.48 36.11 -26.53
CA THR A 129 2.61 37.31 -25.70
C THR A 129 1.29 37.65 -25.00
N LEU A 130 0.13 37.49 -25.67
CA LEU A 130 -1.18 37.60 -25.03
C LEU A 130 -1.39 36.55 -23.92
N LYS A 131 -0.95 35.30 -24.14
CA LYS A 131 -1.02 34.24 -23.11
C LYS A 131 -0.16 34.58 -21.90
N ARG A 132 1.10 34.97 -22.13
CA ARG A 132 2.04 35.42 -21.07
C ARG A 132 1.48 36.62 -20.30
N LEU A 133 0.89 37.59 -20.99
CA LEU A 133 0.23 38.76 -20.38
C LEU A 133 -0.96 38.34 -19.50
N SER A 134 -1.79 37.39 -19.94
CA SER A 134 -2.88 36.81 -19.14
C SER A 134 -2.38 36.08 -17.88
N GLU A 135 -1.29 35.32 -18.00
CA GLU A 135 -0.67 34.60 -16.87
C GLU A 135 -0.06 35.56 -15.83
N VAL A 136 0.42 36.74 -16.25
CA VAL A 136 0.89 37.80 -15.34
C VAL A 136 -0.30 38.53 -14.70
N TRP A 137 -1.37 38.84 -15.44
CA TRP A 137 -2.58 39.45 -14.87
C TRP A 137 -3.26 38.56 -13.82
N GLN A 138 -3.29 37.24 -14.03
CA GLN A 138 -3.77 36.30 -13.02
C GLN A 138 -2.94 36.41 -11.72
N LYS A 139 -1.61 36.43 -11.83
CA LYS A 139 -0.71 36.58 -10.67
C LYS A 139 -0.88 37.92 -9.95
N VAL A 140 -1.19 39.01 -10.67
CA VAL A 140 -1.53 40.30 -10.03
C VAL A 140 -2.81 40.16 -9.20
N SER A 141 -3.87 39.53 -9.73
CA SER A 141 -5.11 39.28 -8.98
C SER A 141 -4.86 38.43 -7.73
N GLU A 142 -4.07 37.36 -7.85
CA GLU A 142 -3.70 36.48 -6.73
C GLU A 142 -2.90 37.22 -5.64
N GLN A 143 -2.12 38.26 -5.99
CA GLN A 143 -1.44 39.13 -5.02
C GLN A 143 -2.38 40.19 -4.41
N ASP A 144 -3.30 40.77 -5.17
CA ASP A 144 -4.29 41.73 -4.64
C ASP A 144 -5.23 41.05 -3.62
N ASP A 145 -5.68 39.82 -3.88
CA ASP A 145 -6.46 39.00 -2.94
C ASP A 145 -5.68 38.73 -1.64
N LEU A 146 -4.39 38.36 -1.74
CA LEU A 146 -3.50 38.16 -0.58
C LEU A 146 -3.30 39.45 0.21
N ILE A 147 -3.10 40.59 -0.47
CA ILE A 147 -2.98 41.91 0.17
C ILE A 147 -4.27 42.27 0.92
N GLN A 148 -5.43 41.96 0.37
CA GLN A 148 -6.70 42.23 1.03
C GLN A 148 -6.94 41.29 2.24
N GLU A 149 -6.52 40.02 2.16
CA GLU A 149 -6.55 39.10 3.30
C GLU A 149 -5.61 39.56 4.43
N LEU A 150 -4.40 40.04 4.09
CA LEU A 150 -3.44 40.59 5.05
C LEU A 150 -3.96 41.86 5.73
N ARG A 151 -4.64 42.76 5.00
CA ARG A 151 -5.33 43.93 5.59
C ARG A 151 -6.39 43.53 6.59
N ASN A 152 -7.23 42.55 6.25
CA ASN A 152 -8.28 42.06 7.15
C ASN A 152 -7.67 41.47 8.43
N LYS A 153 -6.61 40.65 8.32
CA LYS A 153 -5.88 40.09 9.47
C LYS A 153 -5.25 41.17 10.35
N LEU A 154 -4.62 42.18 9.74
CA LEU A 154 -4.02 43.32 10.45
C LEU A 154 -5.07 44.15 11.19
N ALA A 155 -6.23 44.41 10.58
CA ALA A 155 -7.34 45.12 11.22
C ALA A 155 -7.90 44.36 12.44
N CYS A 156 -8.12 43.05 12.32
CA CYS A 156 -8.55 42.20 13.44
C CYS A 156 -7.49 42.17 14.56
N SER A 157 -6.20 42.13 14.22
CA SER A 157 -5.12 42.14 15.20
C SER A 157 -5.01 43.47 15.96
N ASN A 158 -5.23 44.61 15.29
CA ASN A 158 -5.27 45.93 15.94
C ASN A 158 -6.43 46.03 16.94
N ALA A 159 -7.63 45.56 16.57
CA ALA A 159 -8.79 45.56 17.47
C ALA A 159 -8.53 44.75 18.75
N LEU A 160 -7.92 43.56 18.62
CA LEU A 160 -7.55 42.69 19.76
C LEU A 160 -6.42 43.24 20.65
N VAL A 161 -5.68 44.25 20.21
CA VAL A 161 -4.72 45.00 21.03
C VAL A 161 -5.47 46.07 21.82
N LEU A 162 -6.29 46.90 21.15
CA LEU A 162 -7.11 47.94 21.78
C LEU A 162 -8.03 47.37 22.87
N GLU A 163 -8.72 46.25 22.62
CA GLU A 163 -9.56 45.56 23.62
C GLU A 163 -8.78 45.16 24.89
N ARG A 164 -7.46 44.91 24.77
CA ARG A 164 -6.60 44.54 25.90
C ARG A 164 -5.98 45.74 26.60
N GLU A 165 -5.71 46.81 25.88
CA GLU A 165 -5.32 48.10 26.47
C GLU A 165 -6.46 48.66 27.33
N GLU A 166 -7.71 48.65 26.82
CA GLU A 166 -8.90 49.01 27.60
C GLU A 166 -9.08 48.15 28.86
N ALA A 167 -8.87 46.83 28.75
CA ALA A 167 -8.97 45.91 29.89
C ALA A 167 -7.86 46.14 30.94
N LEU A 168 -6.65 46.50 30.51
CA LEU A 168 -5.51 46.79 31.40
C LEU A 168 -5.72 48.12 32.15
N ILE A 169 -6.17 49.17 31.44
CA ILE A 169 -6.56 50.46 32.04
C ILE A 169 -7.66 50.26 33.09
N LYS A 170 -8.66 49.42 32.79
CA LYS A 170 -9.72 49.10 33.76
C LYS A 170 -9.16 48.39 35.00
N LEU A 171 -8.29 47.39 34.85
CA LEU A 171 -7.65 46.70 35.97
C LEU A 171 -6.86 47.68 36.86
N GLN A 172 -6.10 48.61 36.27
CA GLN A 172 -5.39 49.65 37.03
C GLN A 172 -6.34 50.54 37.83
N ALA A 173 -7.49 50.93 37.26
CA ALA A 173 -8.52 51.70 37.97
C ALA A 173 -9.17 50.90 39.13
N ASP A 174 -9.46 49.62 38.92
CA ASP A 174 -10.00 48.72 39.94
C ASP A 174 -8.99 48.55 41.11
N PHE A 175 -7.69 48.43 40.83
CA PHE A 175 -6.63 48.40 41.87
C PHE A 175 -6.52 49.70 42.67
N ALA A 176 -6.61 50.87 42.01
CA ALA A 176 -6.62 52.17 42.69
C ALA A 176 -7.87 52.34 43.59
N SER A 177 -9.01 51.75 43.22
CA SER A 177 -10.22 51.74 44.05
C SER A 177 -10.11 50.83 45.27
N TYR A 178 -9.51 49.64 45.11
CA TYR A 178 -9.29 48.69 46.20
C TYR A 178 -8.30 49.22 47.25
N THR A 179 -7.19 49.84 46.84
CA THR A 179 -6.20 50.41 47.78
C THR A 179 -6.77 51.61 48.56
N ALA A 180 -7.64 52.41 47.94
CA ALA A 180 -8.30 53.54 48.59
C ALA A 180 -9.32 53.12 49.67
N THR A 181 -9.81 51.88 49.68
CA THR A 181 -10.92 51.43 50.54
C THR A 181 -10.53 50.57 51.74
N HIS A 182 -9.29 50.08 51.82
CA HIS A 182 -8.87 49.06 52.81
C HIS A 182 -7.83 49.49 53.87
N ARG A 183 -7.51 50.78 54.03
CA ARG A 183 -6.40 51.28 54.88
C ARG A 183 -6.67 51.34 56.40
N HIS A 184 -7.49 50.44 56.97
CA HIS A 184 -7.86 50.44 58.40
C HIS A 184 -7.85 49.02 59.03
N PRO A 185 -7.10 48.77 60.14
CA PRO A 185 -7.13 47.51 60.87
C PRO A 185 -8.40 47.32 61.72
N PRO A 186 -9.01 46.12 61.79
CA PRO A 186 -10.08 45.81 62.74
C PRO A 186 -9.57 45.70 64.18
N SER A 187 -10.35 46.18 65.14
CA SER A 187 -9.96 46.30 66.56
C SER A 187 -10.85 45.48 67.50
N SER A 188 -10.65 44.16 67.52
CA SER A 188 -11.30 43.21 68.45
C SER A 188 -10.42 41.98 68.68
N SER A 189 -10.35 41.50 69.92
CA SER A 189 -9.53 40.34 70.29
C SER A 189 -10.25 39.00 70.12
N GLU A 190 -11.58 38.99 70.17
CA GLU A 190 -12.40 37.77 70.15
C GLU A 190 -12.62 37.31 68.70
N ASP A 191 -12.93 38.26 67.81
CA ASP A 191 -12.88 38.06 66.36
C ASP A 191 -11.52 37.53 65.90
N CYS A 192 -10.42 37.97 66.53
CA CYS A 192 -9.06 37.57 66.15
C CYS A 192 -8.79 36.07 66.37
N GLU A 193 -9.36 35.45 67.41
CA GLU A 193 -9.20 34.00 67.64
C GLU A 193 -10.06 33.15 66.70
N ASP A 194 -11.29 33.56 66.40
CA ASP A 194 -12.14 32.84 65.43
C ASP A 194 -11.67 33.06 63.99
N ILE A 195 -11.18 34.25 63.64
CA ILE A 195 -10.43 34.49 62.40
C ILE A 195 -9.20 33.57 62.34
N LYS A 196 -8.46 33.37 63.44
CA LYS A 196 -7.30 32.46 63.46
C LYS A 196 -7.68 30.99 63.25
N LYS A 197 -8.81 30.53 63.80
CA LYS A 197 -9.36 29.18 63.53
C LYS A 197 -9.79 29.02 62.06
N ILE A 198 -10.46 30.04 61.51
CA ILE A 198 -10.88 30.08 60.11
C ILE A 198 -9.67 30.11 59.17
N LEU A 199 -8.65 30.92 59.46
CA LEU A 199 -7.40 30.98 58.69
C LEU A 199 -6.65 29.65 58.72
N ASN A 200 -6.54 28.99 59.87
CA ASN A 200 -5.93 27.66 59.96
C ASN A 200 -6.69 26.64 59.08
N HIS A 201 -8.03 26.62 59.13
CA HIS A 201 -8.82 25.71 58.31
C HIS A 201 -8.71 26.02 56.80
N LEU A 202 -8.69 27.31 56.42
CA LEU A 202 -8.46 27.74 55.03
C LEU A 202 -7.04 27.42 54.57
N GLN A 203 -6.04 27.44 55.46
CA GLN A 203 -4.66 27.06 55.17
C GLN A 203 -4.54 25.53 54.98
N GLU A 204 -5.16 24.71 55.85
CA GLU A 204 -5.28 23.26 55.63
C GLU A 204 -6.00 22.93 54.31
N GLN A 205 -7.06 23.67 53.99
CA GLN A 205 -7.80 23.52 52.74
C GLN A 205 -6.97 23.93 51.52
N LYS A 206 -6.21 25.02 51.61
CA LYS A 206 -5.25 25.48 50.59
C LYS A 206 -4.18 24.42 50.35
N ASP A 207 -3.53 23.92 51.41
CA ASP A 207 -2.42 22.97 51.27
C ASP A 207 -2.90 21.63 50.69
N SER A 208 -4.11 21.18 51.07
CA SER A 208 -4.79 20.05 50.43
C SER A 208 -5.10 20.31 48.94
N GLN A 209 -5.49 21.53 48.57
CA GLN A 209 -5.67 21.92 47.17
C GLN A 209 -4.35 22.03 46.40
N CYS A 210 -3.26 22.49 47.03
CA CYS A 210 -1.92 22.49 46.45
C CYS A 210 -1.46 21.06 46.10
N LEU A 211 -1.66 20.10 47.02
CA LEU A 211 -1.37 18.69 46.75
C LEU A 211 -2.20 18.15 45.56
N HIS A 212 -3.50 18.45 45.48
CA HIS A 212 -4.30 18.09 44.30
C HIS A 212 -3.82 18.77 43.01
N VAL A 213 -3.37 20.02 43.07
CA VAL A 213 -2.79 20.72 41.91
C VAL A 213 -1.47 20.07 41.48
N GLU A 214 -0.63 19.60 42.41
CA GLU A 214 0.57 18.81 42.09
C GLU A 214 0.23 17.45 41.48
N GLU A 215 -0.77 16.74 42.01
CA GLU A 215 -1.30 15.49 41.43
C GLU A 215 -1.79 15.71 39.99
N TYR A 216 -2.58 16.77 39.74
CA TYR A 216 -3.03 17.13 38.39
C TYR A 216 -1.89 17.59 37.49
N GLN A 217 -0.90 18.34 37.99
CA GLN A 217 0.30 18.69 37.22
C GLN A 217 1.09 17.44 36.81
N ASN A 218 1.24 16.47 37.70
CA ASN A 218 1.96 15.23 37.42
C ASN A 218 1.20 14.38 36.40
N LEU A 219 -0.11 14.23 36.55
CA LEU A 219 -0.96 13.61 35.52
C LEU A 219 -0.86 14.32 34.16
N VAL A 220 -0.76 15.66 34.13
CA VAL A 220 -0.55 16.43 32.89
C VAL A 220 0.86 16.24 32.31
N LYS A 221 1.90 16.03 33.14
CA LYS A 221 3.24 15.64 32.67
C LYS A 221 3.21 14.25 32.04
N ASP A 222 2.58 13.28 32.70
CA ASP A 222 2.45 11.91 32.22
C ASP A 222 1.67 11.84 30.89
N LEU A 223 0.52 12.51 30.81
CA LEU A 223 -0.27 12.60 29.56
C LEU A 223 0.47 13.32 28.43
N ARG A 224 1.39 14.25 28.72
CA ARG A 224 2.28 14.86 27.71
C ARG A 224 3.35 13.88 27.23
N MET A 225 3.92 13.07 28.14
CA MET A 225 4.89 12.03 27.77
C MET A 225 4.24 10.89 26.97
N GLU A 226 3.02 10.48 27.33
CA GLU A 226 2.22 9.55 26.52
C GLU A 226 1.90 10.13 25.13
N LEU A 227 1.46 11.40 25.06
CA LEU A 227 1.17 12.07 23.79
C LEU A 227 2.40 12.12 22.87
N GLU A 228 3.59 12.39 23.42
CA GLU A 228 4.84 12.42 22.62
C GLU A 228 5.33 11.02 22.24
N SER A 229 5.12 10.01 23.10
CA SER A 229 5.35 8.61 22.71
C SER A 229 4.44 8.19 21.53
N VAL A 230 3.17 8.60 21.57
CA VAL A 230 2.20 8.37 20.49
C VAL A 230 2.52 9.21 19.25
N SER A 231 3.08 10.41 19.39
CA SER A 231 3.48 11.27 18.27
C SER A 231 4.65 10.64 17.49
N GLU A 232 5.68 10.14 18.19
CA GLU A 232 6.83 9.45 17.58
C GLU A 232 6.43 8.07 17.02
N GLN A 233 5.54 7.32 17.69
CA GLN A 233 4.96 6.08 17.14
C GLN A 233 4.22 6.36 15.82
N LYS A 234 3.33 7.36 15.78
CA LYS A 234 2.61 7.77 14.56
C LYS A 234 3.59 8.16 13.44
N LYS A 235 4.64 8.91 13.76
CA LYS A 235 5.70 9.35 12.84
C LYS A 235 6.48 8.16 12.27
N ASN A 236 6.77 7.13 13.06
CA ASN A 236 7.43 5.91 12.57
C ASN A 236 6.49 5.05 11.72
N ILE A 237 5.24 4.83 12.16
CA ILE A 237 4.20 4.18 11.34
C ILE A 237 4.03 4.89 9.98
N MET A 238 4.11 6.22 9.94
CA MET A 238 4.02 7.01 8.71
C MET A 238 5.23 6.82 7.79
N LYS A 239 6.46 6.67 8.33
CA LYS A 239 7.65 6.30 7.52
C LYS A 239 7.48 4.89 6.93
N ASP A 240 7.04 3.94 7.74
CA ASP A 240 6.84 2.55 7.33
C ASP A 240 5.72 2.45 6.27
N MET A 241 4.66 3.26 6.40
CA MET A 241 3.60 3.39 5.40
C MET A 241 4.14 3.95 4.07
N MET A 242 4.90 5.05 4.10
CA MET A 242 5.51 5.61 2.88
C MET A 242 6.51 4.64 2.23
N LYS A 243 7.23 3.85 3.04
CA LYS A 243 8.09 2.78 2.52
C LYS A 243 7.26 1.68 1.84
N LEU A 244 6.20 1.19 2.49
CA LEU A 244 5.31 0.18 1.91
C LEU A 244 4.60 0.68 0.64
N GLU A 245 4.27 1.97 0.56
CA GLU A 245 3.76 2.59 -0.67
C GLU A 245 4.82 2.56 -1.79
N LEU A 246 6.08 2.92 -1.51
CA LEU A 246 7.19 2.83 -2.48
C LEU A 246 7.46 1.37 -2.91
N ASP A 247 7.51 0.43 -1.96
CA ASP A 247 7.70 -1.00 -2.23
C ASP A 247 6.54 -1.54 -3.10
N LEU A 248 5.29 -1.12 -2.84
CA LEU A 248 4.12 -1.45 -3.66
C LEU A 248 4.15 -0.80 -5.06
N HIS A 249 4.74 0.39 -5.21
CA HIS A 249 4.96 1.02 -6.51
C HIS A 249 6.01 0.24 -7.32
N GLY A 250 7.15 -0.11 -6.71
CA GLY A 250 8.18 -0.95 -7.34
C GLY A 250 7.63 -2.30 -7.80
N LEU A 251 6.88 -3.01 -6.95
CA LEU A 251 6.26 -4.28 -7.32
C LEU A 251 5.24 -4.16 -8.48
N ARG A 252 4.54 -3.02 -8.61
CA ARG A 252 3.64 -2.75 -9.75
C ARG A 252 4.43 -2.52 -11.03
N GLU A 253 5.54 -1.78 -10.97
CA GLU A 253 6.41 -1.52 -12.11
C GLU A 253 7.11 -2.80 -12.58
N GLU A 254 7.65 -3.62 -11.66
CA GLU A 254 8.21 -4.94 -11.98
C GLU A 254 7.17 -5.88 -12.60
N THR A 255 5.94 -5.91 -12.07
CA THR A 255 4.83 -6.70 -12.63
C THR A 255 4.48 -6.22 -14.04
N SER A 256 4.39 -4.91 -14.25
CA SER A 256 4.13 -4.31 -15.58
C SER A 256 5.24 -4.67 -16.57
N ALA A 257 6.51 -4.52 -16.18
CA ALA A 257 7.67 -4.89 -16.99
C ALA A 257 7.78 -6.41 -17.21
N HIS A 258 7.20 -7.25 -16.36
CA HIS A 258 7.08 -8.68 -16.60
C HIS A 258 5.97 -9.01 -17.62
N VAL A 259 4.80 -8.37 -17.52
CA VAL A 259 3.72 -8.51 -18.50
C VAL A 259 4.18 -8.04 -19.88
N GLU A 260 4.80 -6.86 -19.99
CA GLU A 260 5.29 -6.33 -21.26
C GLU A 260 6.37 -7.23 -21.91
N ARG A 261 7.20 -7.91 -21.11
CA ARG A 261 8.12 -8.96 -21.60
C ARG A 261 7.37 -10.19 -22.11
N LYS A 262 6.33 -10.65 -21.40
CA LYS A 262 5.50 -11.80 -21.81
C LYS A 262 4.72 -11.50 -23.08
N ASP A 263 4.19 -10.30 -23.25
CA ASP A 263 3.52 -9.87 -24.49
C ASP A 263 4.50 -9.87 -25.67
N LYS A 264 5.73 -9.39 -25.47
CA LYS A 264 6.82 -9.47 -26.48
C LYS A 264 7.18 -10.92 -26.83
N GLU A 265 7.29 -11.81 -25.84
CA GLU A 265 7.50 -13.26 -26.07
C GLU A 265 6.34 -13.88 -26.86
N VAL A 266 5.09 -13.57 -26.49
CA VAL A 266 3.88 -14.06 -27.17
C VAL A 266 3.84 -13.59 -28.63
N ILE A 267 4.14 -12.32 -28.91
CA ILE A 267 4.21 -11.77 -30.28
C ILE A 267 5.28 -12.51 -31.10
N ILE A 268 6.45 -12.81 -30.53
CA ILE A 268 7.52 -13.56 -31.21
C ILE A 268 7.06 -15.00 -31.52
N ILE A 269 6.45 -15.69 -30.55
CA ILE A 269 5.93 -17.05 -30.72
C ILE A 269 4.81 -17.08 -31.76
N GLN A 270 3.88 -16.11 -31.72
CA GLN A 270 2.76 -16.01 -32.65
C GLN A 270 3.23 -15.71 -34.08
N ARG A 271 4.26 -14.86 -34.25
CA ARG A 271 4.92 -14.64 -35.55
C ARG A 271 5.57 -15.91 -36.07
N ARG A 272 6.27 -16.65 -35.21
CA ARG A 272 6.91 -17.93 -35.58
C ARG A 272 5.90 -19.01 -35.94
N LEU A 273 4.73 -19.02 -35.29
CA LEU A 273 3.60 -19.87 -35.65
C LEU A 273 3.07 -19.54 -37.06
N GLN A 274 2.91 -18.25 -37.40
CA GLN A 274 2.50 -17.80 -38.73
C GLN A 274 3.55 -18.15 -39.82
N GLU A 275 4.84 -18.02 -39.52
CA GLU A 275 5.92 -18.45 -40.42
C GLU A 275 5.83 -19.96 -40.73
N LEU A 276 5.70 -20.79 -39.69
CA LEU A 276 5.56 -22.24 -39.84
C LEU A 276 4.26 -22.63 -40.57
N GLN A 277 3.15 -21.96 -40.28
CA GLN A 277 1.88 -22.17 -40.98
C GLN A 277 1.98 -21.79 -42.46
N THR A 278 2.69 -20.71 -42.79
CA THR A 278 2.96 -20.30 -44.17
C THR A 278 3.78 -21.37 -44.90
N GLN A 279 4.92 -21.78 -44.32
CA GLN A 279 5.79 -22.84 -44.86
C GLN A 279 5.03 -24.17 -45.05
N PHE A 280 4.12 -24.52 -44.15
CA PHE A 280 3.27 -25.70 -44.28
C PHE A 280 2.34 -25.59 -45.51
N THR A 281 1.66 -24.44 -45.71
CA THR A 281 0.81 -24.27 -46.91
C THR A 281 1.62 -24.21 -48.21
N GLU A 282 2.84 -23.71 -48.20
CA GLU A 282 3.75 -23.73 -49.36
C GLU A 282 4.21 -25.16 -49.67
N THR A 283 4.56 -25.92 -48.65
CA THR A 283 4.91 -27.35 -48.76
C THR A 283 3.73 -28.15 -49.31
N GLN A 284 2.51 -27.88 -48.85
CA GLN A 284 1.27 -28.50 -49.37
C GLN A 284 1.03 -28.14 -50.84
N LYS A 285 1.21 -26.86 -51.24
CA LYS A 285 1.12 -26.42 -52.64
C LYS A 285 2.19 -27.07 -53.53
N LEU A 286 3.39 -27.33 -52.99
CA LEU A 286 4.47 -28.05 -53.69
C LEU A 286 4.17 -29.55 -53.81
N GLY A 287 3.53 -30.16 -52.82
CA GLY A 287 2.96 -31.51 -52.91
C GLY A 287 1.97 -31.62 -54.07
N LEU A 288 0.91 -30.82 -54.05
CA LEU A 288 -0.12 -30.79 -55.10
C LEU A 288 0.43 -30.51 -56.51
N LYS A 289 1.56 -29.79 -56.64
CA LYS A 289 2.27 -29.63 -57.92
C LYS A 289 3.01 -30.89 -58.36
N LYS A 290 3.64 -31.62 -57.43
CA LYS A 290 4.28 -32.92 -57.71
C LYS A 290 3.25 -33.99 -58.05
N ASP A 291 2.12 -34.01 -57.35
CA ASP A 291 1.05 -34.99 -57.56
C ASP A 291 0.44 -34.83 -58.97
N LYS A 292 0.24 -33.59 -59.43
CA LYS A 292 -0.14 -33.30 -60.83
C LYS A 292 0.93 -33.71 -61.83
N LEU A 293 2.20 -33.43 -61.56
CA LEU A 293 3.31 -33.84 -62.43
C LEU A 293 3.46 -35.36 -62.51
N LEU A 294 3.10 -36.10 -61.45
CA LEU A 294 3.01 -37.56 -61.47
C LEU A 294 1.83 -38.00 -62.34
N GLN A 295 0.63 -37.44 -62.15
CA GLN A 295 -0.53 -37.74 -62.99
C GLN A 295 -0.24 -37.49 -64.49
N GLU A 296 0.36 -36.35 -64.85
CA GLU A 296 0.79 -36.03 -66.22
C GLU A 296 1.82 -37.05 -66.77
N LYS A 297 2.64 -37.65 -65.90
CA LYS A 297 3.61 -38.70 -66.28
C LYS A 297 2.96 -40.06 -66.43
N ASP A 298 2.01 -40.41 -65.57
CA ASP A 298 1.26 -41.66 -65.65
C ASP A 298 0.35 -41.67 -66.89
N GLU A 299 -0.29 -40.54 -67.21
CA GLU A 299 -1.07 -40.36 -68.45
C GLU A 299 -0.19 -40.49 -69.72
N MET A 300 0.99 -39.85 -69.73
CA MET A 300 1.98 -40.00 -70.81
C MET A 300 2.48 -41.45 -70.94
N LEU A 301 2.71 -42.14 -69.81
CA LEU A 301 3.19 -43.52 -69.80
C LEU A 301 2.12 -44.47 -70.33
N HIS A 302 0.86 -44.28 -69.94
CA HIS A 302 -0.27 -45.08 -70.41
C HIS A 302 -0.53 -44.91 -71.93
N GLU A 303 -0.32 -43.71 -72.48
CA GLU A 303 -0.39 -43.48 -73.94
C GLU A 303 0.80 -44.13 -74.67
N LEU A 304 2.01 -44.10 -74.11
CA LEU A 304 3.17 -44.83 -74.65
C LEU A 304 2.99 -46.35 -74.61
N GLU A 305 2.36 -46.90 -73.57
CA GLU A 305 1.98 -48.32 -73.52
C GLU A 305 0.96 -48.69 -74.61
N LYS A 306 0.03 -47.77 -74.91
CA LYS A 306 -0.97 -47.90 -75.99
C LYS A 306 -0.33 -47.81 -77.38
N GLU A 307 0.62 -46.91 -77.60
CA GLU A 307 1.44 -46.89 -78.83
C GLU A 307 2.28 -48.17 -78.97
N LEU A 308 2.93 -48.63 -77.88
CA LEU A 308 3.70 -49.88 -77.87
C LEU A 308 2.83 -51.09 -78.23
N ALA A 309 1.63 -51.19 -77.65
CA ALA A 309 0.66 -52.23 -77.98
C ALA A 309 0.19 -52.12 -79.44
N GLN A 310 0.01 -50.91 -79.99
CA GLN A 310 -0.31 -50.71 -81.41
C GLN A 310 0.85 -51.13 -82.33
N VAL A 311 2.10 -50.83 -81.97
CA VAL A 311 3.30 -51.28 -82.70
C VAL A 311 3.42 -52.81 -82.66
N GLN A 312 3.24 -53.44 -81.50
CA GLN A 312 3.23 -54.90 -81.35
C GLN A 312 2.14 -55.55 -82.23
N ASN A 313 0.91 -55.03 -82.19
CA ASN A 313 -0.18 -55.51 -83.06
C ASN A 313 0.11 -55.34 -84.55
N ASN A 314 0.83 -54.28 -84.95
CA ASN A 314 1.23 -54.08 -86.34
C ASN A 314 2.41 -54.99 -86.74
N LEU A 315 3.31 -55.31 -85.81
CA LEU A 315 4.42 -56.24 -86.01
C LEU A 315 3.88 -57.66 -86.22
N VAL A 316 2.97 -58.14 -85.36
CA VAL A 316 2.30 -59.45 -85.52
C VAL A 316 1.56 -59.56 -86.87
N LYS A 317 0.88 -58.49 -87.33
CA LYS A 317 0.26 -58.46 -88.67
C LYS A 317 1.29 -58.55 -89.80
N LYS A 318 2.48 -57.96 -89.62
CA LYS A 318 3.58 -58.03 -90.60
C LYS A 318 4.28 -59.38 -90.58
N GLU A 319 4.40 -60.00 -89.42
CA GLU A 319 4.90 -61.36 -89.23
C GLU A 319 3.98 -62.39 -89.91
N MET A 320 2.66 -62.30 -89.71
CA MET A 320 1.67 -63.15 -90.40
C MET A 320 1.68 -62.98 -91.94
N GLU A 321 1.87 -61.75 -92.45
CA GLU A 321 2.03 -61.53 -93.90
C GLU A 321 3.40 -62.03 -94.41
N LEU A 322 4.44 -62.04 -93.57
CA LEU A 322 5.74 -62.66 -93.86
C LEU A 322 5.65 -64.19 -93.90
N GLU A 323 4.98 -64.84 -92.94
CA GLU A 323 4.70 -66.28 -92.96
C GLU A 323 3.94 -66.68 -94.23
N LYS A 324 2.94 -65.89 -94.62
CA LYS A 324 2.18 -66.06 -95.86
C LYS A 324 3.05 -65.89 -97.11
N GLN A 325 3.93 -64.89 -97.15
CA GLN A 325 4.90 -64.73 -98.24
C GLN A 325 5.95 -65.84 -98.26
N GLN A 326 6.33 -66.38 -97.10
CA GLN A 326 7.22 -67.53 -97.01
C GLN A 326 6.52 -68.82 -97.47
N CYS A 327 5.23 -69.00 -97.19
CA CYS A 327 4.43 -70.10 -97.74
C CYS A 327 4.34 -70.02 -99.27
N MET A 328 3.99 -68.86 -99.84
CA MET A 328 4.00 -68.66 -101.30
C MET A 328 5.41 -68.82 -101.89
N THR A 329 6.46 -68.45 -101.17
CA THR A 329 7.86 -68.67 -101.61
C THR A 329 8.21 -70.15 -101.61
N ASN A 330 7.78 -70.92 -100.60
CA ASN A 330 7.97 -72.36 -100.54
C ASN A 330 7.17 -73.07 -101.65
N GLU A 331 5.94 -72.63 -101.96
CA GLU A 331 5.14 -73.13 -103.08
C GLU A 331 5.84 -72.87 -104.43
N LEU A 332 6.38 -71.67 -104.63
CA LEU A 332 7.18 -71.32 -105.81
C LEU A 332 8.52 -72.06 -105.87
N GLU A 333 9.17 -72.33 -104.72
CA GLU A 333 10.41 -73.08 -104.65
C GLU A 333 10.18 -74.57 -104.93
N ILE A 334 9.04 -75.14 -104.52
CA ILE A 334 8.57 -76.47 -104.94
C ILE A 334 8.36 -76.48 -106.45
N ALA A 335 7.63 -75.52 -107.03
CA ALA A 335 7.41 -75.45 -108.48
C ALA A 335 8.72 -75.30 -109.28
N ILE A 336 9.68 -74.50 -108.77
CA ILE A 336 11.02 -74.37 -109.36
C ILE A 336 11.82 -75.67 -109.22
N GLN A 337 11.65 -76.42 -108.13
CA GLN A 337 12.32 -77.71 -107.91
C GLN A 337 11.74 -78.81 -108.81
N GLU A 338 10.43 -78.78 -109.07
CA GLU A 338 9.75 -79.63 -110.06
C GLU A 338 10.22 -79.30 -111.49
N GLU A 339 10.24 -78.02 -111.89
CA GLU A 339 10.76 -77.58 -113.20
C GLU A 339 12.26 -77.93 -113.38
N ARG A 340 13.04 -77.93 -112.29
CA ARG A 340 14.46 -78.30 -112.29
C ARG A 340 14.74 -79.80 -112.40
N GLN A 341 13.76 -80.69 -112.20
CA GLN A 341 13.99 -82.13 -112.40
C GLN A 341 14.01 -82.55 -113.87
N ASP A 342 13.34 -81.80 -114.77
CA ASP A 342 12.98 -82.33 -116.10
C ASP A 342 13.97 -81.98 -117.23
N LYS A 343 14.90 -81.02 -117.04
CA LYS A 343 15.83 -80.56 -118.10
C LYS A 343 17.26 -80.21 -117.64
N CYS A 344 18.12 -81.22 -117.45
CA CYS A 344 19.58 -81.00 -117.59
C CYS A 344 20.40 -82.26 -117.89
N LYS A 345 20.98 -82.33 -119.10
CA LYS A 345 22.28 -82.96 -119.40
C LYS A 345 22.81 -82.42 -120.73
N VAL A 346 24.13 -82.17 -120.80
CA VAL A 346 24.90 -81.56 -121.92
C VAL A 346 24.41 -80.13 -122.28
N GLU A 347 25.24 -79.10 -122.52
CA GLU A 347 26.66 -79.01 -122.90
C GLU A 347 27.40 -77.89 -122.12
N TYR A 348 28.70 -78.08 -121.81
CA TYR A 348 29.53 -77.09 -121.09
C TYR A 348 30.94 -76.95 -121.68
N GLY A 349 31.05 -77.02 -123.02
CA GLY A 349 32.34 -77.25 -123.72
C GLY A 349 32.98 -76.07 -124.48
N HIS A 350 32.23 -75.11 -125.01
CA HIS A 350 32.76 -74.16 -126.03
C HIS A 350 33.08 -72.73 -125.55
N LEU A 351 32.38 -72.20 -124.55
CA LEU A 351 32.42 -70.78 -124.14
C LEU A 351 33.71 -70.32 -123.40
N ARG A 352 34.83 -71.05 -123.53
CA ARG A 352 36.13 -70.69 -122.91
C ARG A 352 37.20 -70.20 -123.91
N ALA A 353 36.95 -70.28 -125.22
CA ALA A 353 37.95 -69.96 -126.24
C ALA A 353 37.93 -68.50 -126.75
N GLU A 354 36.79 -67.80 -126.66
CA GLU A 354 36.54 -66.59 -127.47
C GLU A 354 37.03 -65.29 -126.85
N ILE A 355 37.03 -65.20 -125.51
CA ILE A 355 37.36 -63.99 -124.73
C ILE A 355 38.81 -63.48 -124.97
N LYS A 356 39.70 -64.33 -125.53
CA LYS A 356 41.11 -63.95 -125.78
C LYS A 356 41.31 -63.09 -127.05
N LYS A 357 40.32 -62.90 -127.92
CA LYS A 357 40.50 -62.23 -129.24
C LYS A 357 40.24 -60.72 -129.27
N LEU A 358 39.66 -60.12 -128.23
CA LEU A 358 39.14 -58.72 -128.28
C LEU A 358 40.08 -57.68 -127.65
N LYS A 359 41.41 -57.86 -127.70
CA LYS A 359 42.37 -56.96 -127.04
C LYS A 359 43.36 -56.23 -127.95
N ASP A 360 43.45 -56.60 -129.23
CA ASP A 360 44.58 -56.24 -130.10
C ASP A 360 44.23 -55.21 -131.20
N CYS A 361 43.17 -54.40 -131.03
CA CYS A 361 42.61 -53.55 -132.10
C CYS A 361 42.45 -52.05 -131.76
N LEU A 362 43.23 -51.50 -130.82
CA LEU A 362 43.09 -50.10 -130.36
C LEU A 362 44.27 -49.18 -130.72
N GLU A 363 45.40 -49.72 -131.19
CA GLU A 363 46.67 -48.95 -131.27
C GLU A 363 46.90 -48.20 -132.60
N ASP A 364 46.28 -48.62 -133.70
CA ASP A 364 46.60 -48.15 -135.07
C ASP A 364 46.14 -46.70 -135.40
N ALA A 365 45.33 -46.07 -134.55
CA ALA A 365 44.61 -44.82 -134.87
C ALA A 365 45.44 -43.51 -134.76
N LYS A 366 46.77 -43.56 -134.89
CA LYS A 366 47.68 -42.43 -134.54
C LYS A 366 48.65 -41.93 -135.63
N GLN A 367 48.64 -42.50 -136.85
CA GLN A 367 49.74 -42.34 -137.82
C GLN A 367 49.44 -41.45 -139.06
N GLN A 368 48.38 -40.64 -139.04
CA GLN A 368 48.07 -39.60 -140.04
C GLN A 368 47.60 -38.34 -139.26
N GLN A 369 47.90 -37.08 -139.61
CA GLN A 369 48.20 -36.44 -140.90
C GLN A 369 49.03 -35.15 -140.60
N ARG A 370 50.15 -34.88 -141.31
CA ARG A 370 51.19 -33.94 -140.77
C ARG A 370 51.90 -32.97 -141.74
N LEU A 371 51.48 -32.82 -143.00
CA LEU A 371 52.22 -32.02 -144.00
C LEU A 371 51.32 -31.25 -144.99
N ALA A 372 51.27 -29.92 -144.86
CA ALA A 372 51.14 -28.90 -145.91
C ALA A 372 50.95 -27.51 -145.24
N ALA A 373 51.54 -26.39 -145.71
CA ALA A 373 52.72 -26.17 -146.54
C ALA A 373 53.21 -24.72 -146.30
N GLN A 374 54.46 -24.38 -146.64
CA GLN A 374 55.04 -23.05 -146.40
C GLN A 374 55.74 -22.50 -147.66
N GLN A 375 55.38 -21.27 -148.08
CA GLN A 375 56.12 -20.38 -148.99
C GLN A 375 55.28 -19.13 -149.35
N ALA A 376 55.82 -17.91 -149.20
CA ALA A 376 55.48 -16.71 -150.00
C ALA A 376 56.25 -15.45 -149.51
N ALA A 377 57.46 -15.23 -150.04
CA ALA A 377 58.19 -13.97 -150.11
C ALA A 377 59.10 -14.07 -151.38
N ASP A 378 59.53 -13.02 -152.08
CA ASP A 378 59.57 -11.57 -151.84
C ASP A 378 59.11 -10.77 -153.08
N TYR A 379 59.08 -9.43 -153.02
CA TYR A 379 59.95 -8.59 -153.90
C TYR A 379 59.85 -7.06 -153.69
N LYS A 380 61.03 -6.43 -153.63
CA LYS A 380 61.39 -5.08 -154.14
C LYS A 380 60.76 -3.82 -153.53
N GLU A 381 61.33 -3.45 -152.39
CA GLU A 381 62.24 -2.29 -152.30
C GLU A 381 62.61 -1.61 -153.66
N GLU A 382 61.86 -0.57 -154.07
CA GLU A 382 62.38 0.55 -154.90
C GLU A 382 61.56 1.86 -154.71
N ALA A 383 60.94 2.03 -153.54
CA ALA A 383 60.17 3.23 -153.16
C ALA A 383 60.74 3.93 -151.89
N PHE A 384 62.02 3.65 -151.58
CA PHE A 384 62.61 3.86 -150.25
C PHE A 384 62.92 5.33 -149.89
N MET A 385 63.01 6.24 -150.85
CA MET A 385 63.54 7.61 -150.62
C MET A 385 62.48 8.72 -150.48
N ALA A 386 61.21 8.37 -150.17
CA ALA A 386 60.12 9.36 -150.08
C ALA A 386 59.14 9.15 -148.91
N ASN A 387 59.27 8.08 -148.10
CA ASN A 387 58.28 7.72 -147.08
C ASN A 387 58.71 8.00 -145.61
N ASP A 388 60.01 8.09 -145.35
CA ASP A 388 60.60 8.17 -144.00
C ASP A 388 60.07 9.33 -143.13
N SER A 389 59.71 10.46 -143.76
CA SER A 389 59.18 11.64 -143.06
C SER A 389 57.74 11.52 -142.60
N LEU A 390 56.97 10.56 -143.15
CA LEU A 390 55.58 10.31 -142.76
C LEU A 390 55.50 9.22 -141.66
N GLU A 391 56.28 8.16 -141.81
CA GLU A 391 56.24 7.01 -140.89
C GLU A 391 56.73 7.35 -139.47
N ASP A 392 57.71 8.24 -139.33
CA ASP A 392 58.23 8.64 -138.02
C ASP A 392 57.22 9.45 -137.18
N CYS A 393 56.29 10.15 -137.83
CA CYS A 393 55.12 10.76 -137.17
C CYS A 393 54.09 9.69 -136.78
N GLN A 394 53.87 8.68 -137.62
CA GLN A 394 52.90 7.61 -137.38
C GLN A 394 53.32 6.68 -136.22
N ARG A 395 54.61 6.33 -136.11
CA ARG A 395 55.16 5.54 -134.99
C ARG A 395 55.02 6.25 -133.65
N LYS A 396 55.16 7.58 -133.60
CA LYS A 396 54.96 8.37 -132.37
C LYS A 396 53.49 8.37 -131.92
N LEU A 397 52.54 8.46 -132.86
CA LEU A 397 51.11 8.41 -132.55
C LEU A 397 50.67 7.04 -131.98
N GLN A 398 51.16 5.94 -132.57
CA GLN A 398 50.87 4.58 -132.07
C GLN A 398 51.42 4.33 -130.65
N SER A 399 52.58 4.91 -130.31
CA SER A 399 53.17 4.80 -128.96
C SER A 399 52.24 5.39 -127.88
N CYS A 400 51.70 6.59 -128.14
CA CYS A 400 50.75 7.24 -127.23
C CYS A 400 49.47 6.40 -127.03
N ILE A 401 48.90 5.86 -128.12
CA ILE A 401 47.67 5.04 -128.05
C ILE A 401 47.89 3.76 -127.24
N CYS A 402 49.07 3.14 -127.32
CA CYS A 402 49.41 1.97 -126.49
C CYS A 402 49.53 2.33 -125.00
N LEU A 403 50.12 3.48 -124.68
CA LEU A 403 50.22 4.00 -123.31
C LEU A 403 48.84 4.34 -122.73
N GLU A 404 47.98 5.01 -123.49
CA GLU A 404 46.60 5.31 -123.07
C GLU A 404 45.79 4.04 -122.80
N LYS A 405 45.93 3.01 -123.65
CA LYS A 405 45.29 1.70 -123.43
C LYS A 405 45.79 1.01 -122.16
N GLN A 406 47.10 1.02 -121.91
CA GLN A 406 47.69 0.44 -120.69
C GLN A 406 47.26 1.19 -119.42
N GLN A 407 47.13 2.52 -119.48
CA GLN A 407 46.58 3.33 -118.39
C GLN A 407 45.11 3.01 -118.14
N ALA A 408 44.29 2.87 -119.18
CA ALA A 408 42.88 2.51 -119.05
C ALA A 408 42.68 1.12 -118.40
N GLU A 409 43.49 0.13 -118.80
CA GLU A 409 43.48 -1.22 -118.21
C GLU A 409 43.89 -1.19 -116.73
N THR A 410 44.90 -0.38 -116.37
CA THR A 410 45.35 -0.19 -114.99
C THR A 410 44.28 0.50 -114.12
N ILE A 411 43.59 1.51 -114.65
CA ILE A 411 42.46 2.18 -113.98
C ILE A 411 41.32 1.18 -113.74
N GLN A 412 41.03 0.30 -114.71
CA GLN A 412 39.96 -0.69 -114.59
C GLN A 412 40.29 -1.84 -113.62
N GLU A 413 41.58 -2.13 -113.38
CA GLU A 413 42.05 -3.01 -112.31
C GLU A 413 41.86 -2.35 -110.93
N LEU A 414 42.36 -1.12 -110.76
CA LEU A 414 42.24 -0.35 -109.51
C LEU A 414 40.77 -0.10 -109.11
N GLN A 415 39.87 0.08 -110.08
CA GLN A 415 38.42 0.17 -109.81
C GLN A 415 37.83 -1.14 -109.29
N ARG A 416 38.31 -2.31 -109.76
CA ARG A 416 37.88 -3.62 -109.25
C ARG A 416 38.46 -3.91 -107.87
N GLU A 417 39.71 -3.50 -107.61
CA GLU A 417 40.31 -3.58 -106.27
C GLU A 417 39.58 -2.69 -105.26
N LEU A 418 39.24 -1.45 -105.62
CA LEU A 418 38.42 -0.56 -104.78
C LEU A 418 37.03 -1.13 -104.49
N GLN A 419 36.33 -1.66 -105.50
CA GLN A 419 35.03 -2.31 -105.30
C GLN A 419 35.11 -3.57 -104.43
N LYS A 420 36.24 -4.29 -104.49
CA LYS A 420 36.50 -5.44 -103.61
C LYS A 420 36.74 -4.96 -102.18
N LEU A 421 37.69 -4.06 -101.95
CA LEU A 421 38.01 -3.51 -100.62
C LEU A 421 36.79 -2.85 -99.95
N GLN A 422 35.92 -2.19 -100.72
CA GLN A 422 34.67 -1.63 -100.21
C GLN A 422 33.68 -2.72 -99.74
N LYS A 423 33.62 -3.87 -100.40
CA LYS A 423 32.81 -5.03 -99.96
C LYS A 423 33.44 -5.72 -98.76
N ASP A 424 34.74 -5.98 -98.82
CA ASP A 424 35.51 -6.61 -97.73
C ASP A 424 35.38 -5.76 -96.43
N SER A 425 35.38 -4.43 -96.56
CA SER A 425 35.12 -3.48 -95.46
C SER A 425 33.69 -3.55 -94.91
N LEU A 426 32.67 -3.74 -95.76
CA LEU A 426 31.28 -3.88 -95.31
C LEU A 426 31.09 -5.20 -94.57
N THR A 427 31.61 -6.31 -95.09
CA THR A 427 31.56 -7.61 -94.40
C THR A 427 32.30 -7.59 -93.07
N ALA A 428 33.44 -6.90 -92.98
CA ALA A 428 34.14 -6.72 -91.71
C ALA A 428 33.34 -5.89 -90.70
N GLU A 429 32.58 -4.88 -91.14
CA GLU A 429 31.70 -4.12 -90.23
C GLU A 429 30.46 -4.92 -89.80
N GLU A 430 29.91 -5.77 -90.68
CA GLU A 430 28.85 -6.72 -90.33
C GLU A 430 29.33 -7.80 -89.34
N GLU A 431 30.54 -8.34 -89.50
CA GLU A 431 31.16 -9.27 -88.54
C GLU A 431 31.51 -8.60 -87.19
N LEU A 432 31.81 -7.31 -87.18
CA LEU A 432 32.03 -6.53 -85.96
C LEU A 432 30.72 -6.13 -85.25
N ALA A 433 29.58 -6.08 -85.94
CA ALA A 433 28.29 -5.72 -85.34
C ALA A 433 27.88 -6.61 -84.13
N PRO A 434 27.96 -7.96 -84.16
CA PRO A 434 27.68 -8.78 -82.98
C PRO A 434 28.72 -8.59 -81.86
N SER A 435 29.98 -8.27 -82.17
CA SER A 435 30.99 -8.02 -81.13
C SER A 435 30.74 -6.68 -80.42
N ARG A 436 30.34 -5.62 -81.15
CA ARG A 436 29.90 -4.35 -80.56
C ARG A 436 28.68 -4.56 -79.64
N LYS A 437 27.67 -5.31 -80.09
CA LYS A 437 26.50 -5.67 -79.26
C LYS A 437 26.90 -6.40 -77.97
N ARG A 438 27.80 -7.38 -78.04
CA ARG A 438 28.24 -8.10 -76.83
C ARG A 438 29.04 -7.20 -75.87
N ILE A 439 29.77 -6.20 -76.37
CA ILE A 439 30.43 -5.18 -75.54
C ILE A 439 29.39 -4.26 -74.87
N GLU A 440 28.34 -3.86 -75.58
CA GLU A 440 27.22 -3.08 -75.01
C GLU A 440 26.47 -3.87 -73.93
N GLU A 441 26.14 -5.13 -74.18
CA GLU A 441 25.56 -6.06 -73.20
C GLU A 441 26.45 -6.19 -71.95
N LEU A 442 27.74 -6.49 -72.12
CA LEU A 442 28.69 -6.60 -71.01
C LEU A 442 28.86 -5.27 -70.23
N THR A 443 28.75 -4.13 -70.90
CA THR A 443 28.79 -2.80 -70.27
C THR A 443 27.54 -2.55 -69.42
N LEU A 444 26.36 -2.96 -69.92
CA LEU A 444 25.12 -2.92 -69.16
C LEU A 444 25.15 -3.89 -67.96
N GLU A 445 25.56 -5.14 -68.16
CA GLU A 445 25.76 -6.15 -67.11
C GLU A 445 26.71 -5.60 -66.01
N PHE A 446 27.85 -5.02 -66.40
CA PHE A 446 28.82 -4.41 -65.47
C PHE A 446 28.26 -3.20 -64.72
N SER A 447 27.48 -2.34 -65.38
CA SER A 447 26.82 -1.20 -64.72
C SER A 447 25.78 -1.67 -63.68
N GLU A 448 25.07 -2.77 -63.97
CA GLU A 448 24.05 -3.31 -63.09
C GLU A 448 24.64 -4.03 -61.88
N VAL A 449 25.77 -4.76 -62.07
CA VAL A 449 26.58 -5.34 -60.99
C VAL A 449 27.17 -4.25 -60.10
N THR A 450 27.71 -3.17 -60.67
CA THR A 450 28.23 -2.02 -59.91
C THR A 450 27.13 -1.38 -59.07
N ARG A 451 25.93 -1.17 -59.63
CA ARG A 451 24.75 -0.66 -58.90
C ARG A 451 24.31 -1.61 -57.77
N LYS A 452 24.33 -2.92 -57.99
CA LYS A 452 24.03 -3.94 -56.97
C LYS A 452 25.06 -3.92 -55.83
N LEU A 453 26.34 -3.77 -56.16
CA LEU A 453 27.43 -3.65 -55.18
C LEU A 453 27.28 -2.39 -54.32
N GLU A 454 26.98 -1.24 -54.92
CA GLU A 454 26.70 -0.01 -54.18
C GLU A 454 25.52 -0.14 -53.19
N ILE A 455 24.45 -0.83 -53.58
CA ILE A 455 23.30 -1.08 -52.71
C ILE A 455 23.71 -1.98 -51.54
N SER A 456 24.42 -3.08 -51.83
CA SER A 456 24.93 -3.99 -50.80
C SER A 456 25.92 -3.31 -49.83
N GLU A 457 26.74 -2.37 -50.32
CA GLU A 457 27.57 -1.54 -49.44
C GLU A 457 26.77 -0.58 -48.57
N LYS A 458 25.71 0.04 -49.09
CA LYS A 458 24.83 0.93 -48.31
C LYS A 458 24.10 0.13 -47.22
N GLU A 459 23.60 -1.06 -47.55
CA GLU A 459 23.02 -2.02 -46.60
C GLU A 459 24.05 -2.46 -45.54
N LYS A 460 25.27 -2.85 -45.94
CA LYS A 460 26.36 -3.21 -45.02
C LYS A 460 26.70 -2.08 -44.05
N ARG A 461 26.78 -0.84 -44.53
CA ARG A 461 27.05 0.35 -43.69
C ARG A 461 25.90 0.62 -42.70
N GLN A 462 24.65 0.46 -43.13
CA GLN A 462 23.48 0.54 -42.24
C GLN A 462 23.52 -0.57 -41.17
N LEU A 463 23.78 -1.81 -41.56
CA LEU A 463 23.90 -2.95 -40.65
C LEU A 463 25.03 -2.74 -39.62
N GLN A 464 26.22 -2.27 -40.05
CA GLN A 464 27.31 -1.90 -39.14
C GLN A 464 26.91 -0.79 -38.16
N LYS A 465 26.16 0.24 -38.61
CA LYS A 465 25.64 1.28 -37.72
C LYS A 465 24.66 0.69 -36.69
N THR A 466 23.72 -0.15 -37.11
CA THR A 466 22.79 -0.80 -36.17
C THR A 466 23.49 -1.75 -35.20
N LEU A 467 24.57 -2.43 -35.62
CA LEU A 467 25.39 -3.25 -34.73
C LEU A 467 26.06 -2.40 -33.65
N ALA A 468 26.69 -1.27 -34.01
CA ALA A 468 27.30 -0.36 -33.04
C ALA A 468 26.25 0.25 -32.08
N GLU A 469 25.06 0.60 -32.58
CA GLU A 469 23.95 1.08 -31.74
C GLU A 469 23.40 0.02 -30.78
N GLN A 470 23.44 -1.27 -31.15
CA GLN A 470 23.06 -2.36 -30.26
C GLN A 470 24.17 -2.69 -29.25
N ASP A 471 25.44 -2.61 -29.66
CA ASP A 471 26.59 -2.84 -28.78
C ASP A 471 26.67 -1.80 -27.66
N VAL A 472 26.46 -0.51 -27.98
CA VAL A 472 26.33 0.56 -26.97
C VAL A 472 25.17 0.26 -26.00
N LYS A 473 23.98 -0.09 -26.52
CA LYS A 473 22.83 -0.47 -25.68
C LYS A 473 23.12 -1.68 -24.79
N LEU A 474 23.85 -2.67 -25.28
CA LEU A 474 24.20 -3.88 -24.53
C LEU A 474 25.17 -3.57 -23.40
N ASN A 475 26.16 -2.70 -23.64
CA ASN A 475 27.03 -2.16 -22.59
C ASN A 475 26.25 -1.36 -21.54
N GLU A 476 25.34 -0.46 -21.94
CA GLU A 476 24.47 0.24 -20.97
C GLU A 476 23.60 -0.71 -20.14
N GLN A 477 23.10 -1.81 -20.72
CA GLN A 477 22.34 -2.81 -19.96
C GLN A 477 23.25 -3.59 -19.00
N LEU A 478 24.50 -3.86 -19.38
CA LEU A 478 25.48 -4.49 -18.49
C LEU A 478 25.78 -3.59 -17.29
N ASP A 479 25.95 -2.28 -17.50
CA ASP A 479 26.15 -1.31 -16.41
C ASP A 479 24.90 -1.18 -15.51
N ARG A 480 23.70 -1.19 -16.08
CA ARG A 480 22.44 -1.25 -15.31
C ARG A 480 22.36 -2.53 -14.46
N ILE A 481 22.75 -3.69 -15.01
CA ILE A 481 22.83 -4.95 -14.26
C ILE A 481 23.88 -4.88 -13.14
N ASN A 482 25.06 -4.30 -13.40
CA ASN A 482 26.11 -4.11 -12.39
C ASN A 482 25.64 -3.21 -11.23
N HIS A 483 24.91 -2.14 -11.53
CA HIS A 483 24.33 -1.26 -10.51
C HIS A 483 23.30 -1.97 -9.64
N ILE A 484 22.38 -2.73 -10.25
CA ILE A 484 21.38 -3.54 -9.53
C ILE A 484 22.07 -4.61 -8.65
N GLN A 485 23.14 -5.25 -9.14
CA GLN A 485 23.93 -6.18 -8.33
C GLN A 485 24.62 -5.51 -7.12
N HIS A 486 25.03 -4.24 -7.24
CA HIS A 486 25.58 -3.48 -6.12
C HIS A 486 24.50 -3.21 -5.06
N GLN A 487 23.36 -2.64 -5.48
CA GLN A 487 22.22 -2.35 -4.61
C GLN A 487 21.73 -3.61 -3.88
N ASN A 488 21.64 -4.75 -4.56
CA ASN A 488 21.23 -6.01 -3.95
C ASN A 488 22.22 -6.51 -2.87
N ARG A 489 23.53 -6.20 -2.97
CA ARG A 489 24.51 -6.51 -1.93
C ARG A 489 24.35 -5.57 -0.72
N GLU A 490 24.10 -4.29 -0.95
CA GLU A 490 23.87 -3.29 0.11
C GLU A 490 22.55 -3.56 0.87
N GLN A 491 21.51 -3.98 0.16
CA GLN A 491 20.26 -4.44 0.77
C GLN A 491 20.48 -5.73 1.57
N ALA A 492 21.26 -6.68 1.07
CA ALA A 492 21.58 -7.92 1.79
C ALA A 492 22.39 -7.68 3.08
N SER A 493 23.39 -6.78 3.07
CA SER A 493 24.14 -6.43 4.28
C SER A 493 23.27 -5.67 5.29
N SER A 494 22.44 -4.73 4.82
CA SER A 494 21.45 -4.02 5.65
C SER A 494 20.45 -4.98 6.29
N LYS A 495 19.98 -5.99 5.53
CA LYS A 495 19.11 -7.05 6.04
C LYS A 495 19.81 -7.88 7.13
N SER A 496 21.06 -8.29 6.94
CA SER A 496 21.83 -9.03 7.96
C SER A 496 21.91 -8.25 9.28
N SER A 497 22.22 -6.95 9.22
CA SER A 497 22.29 -6.10 10.41
C SER A 497 20.93 -5.92 11.10
N LEU A 498 19.83 -5.90 10.35
CA LEU A 498 18.47 -5.88 10.92
C LEU A 498 18.07 -7.22 11.54
N GLU A 499 18.51 -8.34 10.97
CA GLU A 499 18.30 -9.68 11.54
C GLU A 499 19.11 -9.87 12.84
N GLU A 500 20.33 -9.35 12.92
CA GLU A 500 21.14 -9.28 14.15
C GLU A 500 20.47 -8.41 15.23
N GLN A 501 19.98 -7.22 14.87
CA GLN A 501 19.24 -6.34 15.79
C GLN A 501 17.94 -6.99 16.29
N LEU A 502 17.22 -7.72 15.43
CA LEU A 502 16.02 -8.47 15.82
C LEU A 502 16.33 -9.59 16.82
N GLN A 503 17.43 -10.32 16.61
CA GLN A 503 17.90 -11.34 17.57
C GLN A 503 18.28 -10.72 18.92
N GLU A 504 18.95 -9.57 18.93
CA GLU A 504 19.33 -8.87 20.17
C GLU A 504 18.09 -8.37 20.94
N VAL A 505 17.13 -7.73 20.24
CA VAL A 505 15.86 -7.31 20.86
C VAL A 505 15.08 -8.52 21.41
N THR A 506 15.10 -9.66 20.71
CA THR A 506 14.48 -10.91 21.17
C THR A 506 15.16 -11.43 22.44
N ARG A 507 16.51 -11.43 22.48
CA ARG A 507 17.32 -11.82 23.64
C ARG A 507 17.01 -10.96 24.87
N LEU A 508 16.99 -9.64 24.71
CA LEU A 508 16.66 -8.69 25.77
C LEU A 508 15.21 -8.86 26.28
N LEU A 509 14.27 -9.15 25.38
CA LEU A 509 12.88 -9.40 25.73
C LEU A 509 12.71 -10.74 26.50
N GLU A 510 13.48 -11.77 26.16
CA GLU A 510 13.53 -13.03 26.92
C GLU A 510 14.12 -12.81 28.32
N GLU A 511 15.19 -12.02 28.44
CA GLU A 511 15.76 -11.65 29.74
C GLU A 511 14.76 -10.88 30.60
N LYS A 512 14.03 -9.91 30.02
CA LYS A 512 13.01 -9.13 30.74
C LYS A 512 11.82 -9.98 31.21
N LYS A 513 11.40 -11.01 30.45
CA LYS A 513 10.42 -12.00 30.94
C LYS A 513 10.92 -12.75 32.17
N GLU A 514 12.18 -13.20 32.18
CA GLU A 514 12.76 -13.94 33.31
C GLU A 514 13.01 -13.04 34.53
N GLN A 515 13.40 -11.78 34.33
CA GLN A 515 13.44 -10.76 35.39
C GLN A 515 12.04 -10.54 36.00
N LEU A 516 10.99 -10.40 35.17
CA LEU A 516 9.60 -10.26 35.64
C LEU A 516 9.10 -11.52 36.37
N LYS A 517 9.48 -12.71 35.91
CA LYS A 517 9.15 -13.99 36.57
C LYS A 517 9.77 -14.07 37.97
N LYS A 518 11.07 -13.78 38.10
CA LYS A 518 11.77 -13.71 39.39
C LYS A 518 11.12 -12.70 40.34
N SER A 519 10.75 -11.52 39.85
CA SER A 519 10.02 -10.51 40.63
C SER A 519 8.65 -11.00 41.12
N LYS A 520 7.87 -11.70 40.26
CA LYS A 520 6.59 -12.31 40.66
C LYS A 520 6.76 -13.44 41.67
N ASP A 521 7.83 -14.23 41.58
CA ASP A 521 8.10 -15.29 42.54
C ASP A 521 8.58 -14.74 43.90
N GLN A 522 9.33 -13.64 43.91
CA GLN A 522 9.62 -12.85 45.13
C GLN A 522 8.33 -12.27 45.74
N GLN A 523 7.43 -11.71 44.92
CA GLN A 523 6.15 -11.16 45.40
C GLN A 523 5.30 -12.22 46.12
N LYS A 524 5.19 -13.43 45.57
CA LYS A 524 4.49 -14.56 46.22
C LYS A 524 5.11 -14.93 47.56
N LEU A 525 6.43 -14.85 47.68
CA LEU A 525 7.16 -15.20 48.90
C LEU A 525 6.84 -14.18 50.02
N VAL A 526 6.86 -12.88 49.70
CA VAL A 526 6.44 -11.81 50.62
C VAL A 526 4.95 -11.91 50.98
N GLU A 527 4.09 -12.32 50.03
CA GLU A 527 2.66 -12.54 50.30
C GLU A 527 2.42 -13.74 51.24
N GLN A 528 3.22 -14.81 51.11
CA GLN A 528 3.21 -15.93 52.05
C GLN A 528 3.71 -15.53 53.45
N GLU A 529 4.82 -14.77 53.53
CA GLU A 529 5.32 -14.21 54.79
C GLU A 529 4.24 -13.37 55.49
N PHE A 530 3.58 -12.47 54.75
CA PHE A 530 2.47 -11.66 55.27
C PHE A 530 1.32 -12.51 55.81
N GLU A 531 0.95 -13.62 55.15
CA GLU A 531 -0.06 -14.54 55.71
C GLU A 531 0.41 -15.21 57.00
N THR A 532 1.68 -15.60 57.11
CA THR A 532 2.20 -16.18 58.36
C THR A 532 2.16 -15.18 59.51
N PHE A 533 2.53 -13.90 59.28
CA PHE A 533 2.37 -12.83 60.27
C PHE A 533 0.90 -12.62 60.63
N ARG A 534 -0.01 -12.68 59.65
CA ARG A 534 -1.47 -12.55 59.86
C ARG A 534 -2.05 -13.72 60.66
N LEU A 535 -1.55 -14.95 60.49
CA LEU A 535 -1.88 -16.12 61.30
C LEU A 535 -1.32 -16.01 62.72
N GLU A 536 -0.08 -15.56 62.88
CA GLU A 536 0.57 -15.44 64.18
C GLU A 536 -0.03 -14.30 65.03
N GLY A 537 -0.43 -13.19 64.41
CA GLY A 537 -1.22 -12.14 65.07
C GLY A 537 -2.54 -12.69 65.64
N ARG A 538 -3.31 -13.44 64.84
CA ARG A 538 -4.54 -14.13 65.28
C ARG A 538 -4.29 -15.19 66.36
N ARG A 539 -3.09 -15.77 66.44
CA ARG A 539 -2.67 -16.66 67.55
C ARG A 539 -2.43 -15.87 68.84
N LYS A 540 -1.63 -14.81 68.77
CA LYS A 540 -1.31 -13.94 69.91
C LYS A 540 -2.56 -13.26 70.48
N GLU A 541 -3.48 -12.83 69.63
CA GLU A 541 -4.79 -12.31 70.02
C GLU A 541 -5.61 -13.34 70.83
N LYS A 542 -5.69 -14.60 70.36
CA LYS A 542 -6.37 -15.68 71.08
C LYS A 542 -5.71 -15.99 72.42
N MET A 543 -4.38 -16.05 72.48
CA MET A 543 -3.65 -16.26 73.74
C MET A 543 -3.88 -15.11 74.73
N SER A 544 -3.92 -13.87 74.25
CA SER A 544 -4.23 -12.69 75.08
C SER A 544 -5.65 -12.76 75.66
N LYS A 545 -6.65 -13.07 74.82
CA LYS A 545 -8.05 -13.26 75.25
C LYS A 545 -8.23 -14.43 76.22
N GLU A 546 -7.44 -15.48 76.08
CA GLU A 546 -7.43 -16.62 77.01
C GLU A 546 -6.81 -16.26 78.36
N ASN A 547 -5.69 -15.54 78.35
CA ASN A 547 -5.04 -15.07 79.58
C ASN A 547 -5.92 -14.05 80.33
N LEU A 548 -6.63 -13.16 79.62
CA LEU A 548 -7.57 -12.23 80.23
C LEU A 548 -8.67 -12.96 81.01
N ARG A 549 -9.30 -13.99 80.42
CA ARG A 549 -10.33 -14.78 81.11
C ARG A 549 -9.81 -15.49 82.36
N LYS A 550 -8.56 -15.96 82.35
CA LYS A 550 -7.94 -16.54 83.56
C LYS A 550 -7.71 -15.50 84.65
N MET A 551 -7.29 -14.28 84.30
CA MET A 551 -7.20 -13.18 85.27
C MET A 551 -8.59 -12.78 85.82
N GLU A 552 -9.64 -12.86 85.02
CA GLU A 552 -11.03 -12.63 85.44
C GLU A 552 -11.50 -13.74 86.42
N GLU A 553 -11.26 -15.02 86.09
CA GLU A 553 -11.55 -16.18 86.95
C GLU A 553 -10.76 -16.12 88.28
N GLU A 554 -9.47 -15.76 88.25
CA GLU A 554 -8.65 -15.57 89.46
C GLU A 554 -9.17 -14.41 90.33
N ASN A 555 -9.59 -13.29 89.72
CA ASN A 555 -10.16 -12.15 90.42
C ASN A 555 -11.49 -12.50 91.12
N ASP A 556 -12.38 -13.25 90.47
CA ASP A 556 -13.64 -13.68 91.09
C ASP A 556 -13.43 -14.76 92.17
N ASN A 557 -12.42 -15.61 92.03
CA ASN A 557 -11.96 -16.50 93.12
C ASN A 557 -11.42 -15.70 94.32
N LEU A 558 -10.64 -14.64 94.09
CA LEU A 558 -10.14 -13.77 95.16
C LEU A 558 -11.26 -13.00 95.86
N LYS A 559 -12.22 -12.42 95.13
CA LYS A 559 -13.45 -11.82 95.71
C LYS A 559 -14.21 -12.82 96.57
N SER A 560 -14.33 -14.06 96.11
CA SER A 560 -15.00 -15.14 96.84
C SER A 560 -14.27 -15.48 98.14
N GLN A 561 -12.93 -15.53 98.14
CA GLN A 561 -12.14 -15.70 99.36
C GLN A 561 -12.27 -14.51 100.32
N VAL A 562 -12.22 -13.27 99.83
CA VAL A 562 -12.43 -12.06 100.65
C VAL A 562 -13.80 -12.08 101.33
N ASN A 563 -14.86 -12.44 100.61
CA ASN A 563 -16.19 -12.61 101.19
C ASN A 563 -16.23 -13.72 102.25
N GLN A 564 -15.57 -14.86 102.03
CA GLN A 564 -15.46 -15.92 103.04
C GLN A 564 -14.72 -15.46 104.30
N TYR A 565 -13.60 -14.74 104.15
CA TYR A 565 -12.87 -14.18 105.30
C TYR A 565 -13.70 -13.13 106.04
N SER A 566 -14.48 -12.29 105.36
CA SER A 566 -15.39 -11.34 106.01
C SER A 566 -16.45 -12.08 106.83
N ILE A 567 -17.13 -13.08 106.24
CA ILE A 567 -18.14 -13.88 106.95
C ILE A 567 -17.53 -14.61 108.17
N GLN A 568 -16.29 -15.10 108.05
CA GLN A 568 -15.56 -15.70 109.18
C GLN A 568 -15.23 -14.66 110.27
N LEU A 569 -14.86 -13.43 109.89
CA LEU A 569 -14.60 -12.32 110.82
C LEU A 569 -15.87 -11.91 111.55
N ASP A 570 -16.99 -11.71 110.84
CA ASP A 570 -18.30 -11.37 111.40
C ASP A 570 -18.82 -12.46 112.34
N THR A 571 -18.65 -13.73 111.95
CA THR A 571 -18.97 -14.89 112.80
C THR A 571 -18.09 -14.93 114.06
N SER A 572 -16.83 -14.51 113.96
CA SER A 572 -15.89 -14.47 115.09
C SER A 572 -16.18 -13.29 116.03
N LEU A 573 -16.55 -12.13 115.50
CA LEU A 573 -17.05 -10.97 116.27
C LEU A 573 -18.35 -11.30 117.00
N SER A 574 -19.30 -11.96 116.32
CA SER A 574 -20.56 -12.43 116.94
C SER A 574 -20.28 -13.40 118.09
N LYS A 575 -19.39 -14.37 117.88
CA LYS A 575 -18.92 -15.29 118.95
C LYS A 575 -18.25 -14.53 120.09
N GLN A 576 -17.31 -13.63 119.79
CA GLN A 576 -16.61 -12.81 120.80
C GLN A 576 -17.59 -12.05 121.70
N ASN A 577 -18.57 -11.37 121.10
CA ASN A 577 -19.61 -10.64 121.83
C ASN A 577 -20.42 -11.58 122.74
N SER A 578 -20.83 -12.76 122.25
CA SER A 578 -21.53 -13.74 123.09
C SER A 578 -20.67 -14.27 124.24
N THR A 579 -19.38 -14.53 124.01
CA THR A 579 -18.44 -14.93 125.08
C THR A 579 -18.13 -13.79 126.05
N GLN A 580 -18.19 -12.52 125.62
CA GLN A 580 -18.01 -11.38 126.51
C GLN A 580 -19.21 -11.24 127.46
N GLN A 581 -20.43 -11.40 126.94
CA GLN A 581 -21.65 -11.42 127.74
C GLN A 581 -21.65 -12.59 128.75
N VAL A 582 -21.23 -13.79 128.33
CA VAL A 582 -21.03 -14.94 129.22
C VAL A 582 -19.89 -14.69 130.23
N ASN A 583 -18.83 -13.97 129.86
CA ASN A 583 -17.75 -13.61 130.80
C ASN A 583 -18.19 -12.58 131.85
N GLU A 584 -19.15 -11.71 131.58
CA GLU A 584 -19.76 -10.84 132.60
C GLU A 584 -20.59 -11.68 133.59
N GLU A 585 -21.42 -12.61 133.11
CA GLU A 585 -22.12 -13.58 133.98
C GLU A 585 -21.16 -14.46 134.80
N LEU A 586 -20.08 -14.94 134.17
CA LEU A 586 -19.07 -15.76 134.84
C LEU A 586 -18.23 -14.93 135.81
N THR A 587 -17.98 -13.64 135.55
CA THR A 587 -17.33 -12.75 136.53
C THR A 587 -18.20 -12.59 137.78
N ASN A 588 -19.51 -12.45 137.61
CA ASN A 588 -20.49 -12.40 138.69
C ASN A 588 -20.69 -13.76 139.41
N LYS A 589 -20.33 -14.88 138.78
CA LYS A 589 -20.24 -16.20 139.44
C LYS A 589 -18.87 -16.48 140.05
N ILE A 590 -17.78 -15.90 139.53
CA ILE A 590 -16.42 -16.06 140.06
C ILE A 590 -16.23 -15.23 141.33
N THR A 591 -16.95 -14.13 141.51
CA THR A 591 -17.00 -13.44 142.81
C THR A 591 -17.61 -14.34 143.90
N SER A 592 -18.77 -14.96 143.67
CA SER A 592 -19.38 -15.89 144.65
C SER A 592 -18.65 -17.23 144.77
N GLN A 593 -18.04 -17.74 143.69
CA GLN A 593 -17.25 -18.98 143.76
C GLN A 593 -15.84 -18.79 144.35
N LYS A 594 -15.28 -17.58 144.37
CA LYS A 594 -14.04 -17.30 145.14
C LYS A 594 -14.23 -17.51 146.64
N GLU A 595 -15.43 -17.24 147.16
CA GLU A 595 -15.80 -17.53 148.55
C GLU A 595 -15.90 -19.05 148.81
N THR A 596 -16.23 -19.86 147.80
CA THR A 596 -16.34 -21.33 147.92
C THR A 596 -15.03 -22.07 147.67
N ILE A 597 -14.21 -21.65 146.70
CA ILE A 597 -12.98 -22.34 146.27
C ILE A 597 -11.92 -22.39 147.38
N ALA A 598 -11.96 -21.46 148.34
CA ALA A 598 -11.15 -21.49 149.56
C ALA A 598 -11.33 -22.80 150.38
N SER A 599 -12.48 -23.48 150.26
CA SER A 599 -12.79 -24.71 151.03
C SER A 599 -12.43 -26.02 150.31
N LEU A 600 -12.41 -26.04 148.97
CA LEU A 600 -12.27 -27.29 148.19
C LEU A 600 -10.84 -27.58 147.71
N LYS A 601 -9.91 -26.63 147.83
CA LYS A 601 -8.50 -26.82 147.44
C LYS A 601 -7.74 -27.88 148.28
N ILE A 602 -8.39 -28.45 149.30
CA ILE A 602 -7.85 -29.49 150.20
C ILE A 602 -8.04 -30.92 149.62
N GLN A 603 -8.81 -31.10 148.54
CA GLN A 603 -9.28 -32.45 148.12
C GLN A 603 -8.68 -33.03 146.83
N LEU A 604 -7.88 -32.29 146.05
CA LEU A 604 -7.48 -32.71 144.69
C LEU A 604 -6.22 -33.60 144.61
N ASP A 605 -5.36 -33.60 145.64
CA ASP A 605 -4.02 -34.21 145.63
C ASP A 605 -4.02 -35.77 145.75
N LYS A 606 -4.94 -36.47 145.05
CA LYS A 606 -5.23 -37.90 145.33
C LYS A 606 -5.61 -38.82 144.17
N ALA A 607 -5.47 -38.40 142.90
CA ALA A 607 -6.05 -39.14 141.75
C ALA A 607 -5.11 -39.43 140.56
N GLY A 608 -3.77 -39.41 140.74
CA GLY A 608 -2.81 -39.35 139.62
C GLY A 608 -2.17 -40.66 139.09
N GLU A 609 -2.60 -41.86 139.49
CA GLU A 609 -1.69 -43.02 139.53
C GLU A 609 -2.20 -44.35 138.89
N LYS A 610 -2.81 -44.34 137.69
CA LYS A 610 -3.40 -45.58 137.10
C LYS A 610 -3.20 -45.92 135.62
N GLU A 611 -2.52 -45.13 134.80
CA GLU A 611 -2.48 -45.37 133.33
C GLU A 611 -1.17 -46.00 132.82
N LYS A 612 -1.14 -47.34 132.69
CA LYS A 612 -0.01 -48.13 132.15
C LYS A 612 -0.47 -49.56 131.76
N HIS A 613 0.21 -50.22 130.79
CA HIS A 613 0.35 -51.70 130.60
C HIS A 613 -0.44 -52.50 129.49
N TYR A 614 -0.18 -52.31 128.16
CA TYR A 614 -0.53 -53.25 127.04
C TYR A 614 0.32 -52.94 125.75
N LEU A 615 0.56 -53.79 124.71
CA LEU A 615 1.20 -55.15 124.60
C LEU A 615 1.85 -55.39 123.17
N GLN A 616 2.18 -56.63 122.70
CA GLN A 616 3.52 -56.93 122.07
C GLN A 616 3.69 -58.08 120.98
N THR A 617 4.29 -57.78 119.79
CA THR A 617 5.05 -58.62 118.75
C THR A 617 4.37 -59.87 118.06
N MET A 618 4.86 -60.72 117.09
CA MET A 618 6.14 -61.05 116.34
C MET A 618 5.91 -61.85 114.98
N ILE A 619 6.85 -62.71 114.48
CA ILE A 619 6.79 -63.76 113.36
C ILE A 619 7.15 -63.27 111.90
N SER A 620 7.80 -63.96 110.92
CA SER A 620 8.73 -65.15 110.75
C SER A 620 9.52 -65.12 109.37
N LYS A 621 9.87 -66.24 108.66
CA LYS A 621 10.79 -66.25 107.45
C LYS A 621 10.56 -67.19 106.21
N ASP A 622 10.21 -68.48 106.32
CA ASP A 622 10.64 -69.52 105.34
C ASP A 622 10.07 -69.53 103.89
N VAL A 623 9.14 -68.63 103.52
CA VAL A 623 8.45 -68.66 102.20
C VAL A 623 9.35 -68.21 101.01
N TYR A 624 10.53 -67.68 101.29
CA TYR A 624 11.32 -66.91 100.32
C TYR A 624 12.02 -67.74 99.21
N GLU A 625 12.61 -68.90 99.54
CA GLU A 625 13.64 -69.51 98.70
C GLU A 625 13.13 -70.36 97.51
N GLU A 626 11.88 -70.85 97.56
CA GLU A 626 11.27 -71.53 96.41
C GLU A 626 10.82 -70.53 95.32
N LEU A 627 10.49 -69.31 95.73
CA LEU A 627 10.07 -68.21 94.84
C LEU A 627 11.22 -67.81 93.89
N CYS A 628 12.45 -67.75 94.41
CA CYS A 628 13.64 -67.39 93.64
C CYS A 628 13.94 -68.32 92.45
N ARG A 629 13.73 -69.65 92.59
CA ARG A 629 14.02 -70.60 91.50
C ARG A 629 13.04 -70.51 90.34
N LYS A 630 11.76 -70.22 90.60
CA LYS A 630 10.76 -70.01 89.55
C LYS A 630 11.00 -68.69 88.80
N SER A 631 11.56 -67.68 89.47
CA SER A 631 11.93 -66.40 88.84
C SER A 631 12.99 -66.54 87.73
N ALA A 632 13.90 -67.52 87.80
CA ALA A 632 14.99 -67.67 86.85
C ALA A 632 14.49 -68.11 85.45
N CYS A 633 13.73 -69.19 85.34
CA CYS A 633 13.22 -69.66 84.04
C CYS A 633 12.31 -68.62 83.37
N CYS A 634 11.50 -67.89 84.14
CA CYS A 634 10.67 -66.80 83.62
C CYS A 634 11.50 -65.64 83.04
N GLN A 635 12.77 -65.49 83.42
CA GLN A 635 13.66 -64.42 82.93
C GLN A 635 14.32 -64.78 81.59
N ASP A 636 14.63 -66.06 81.35
CA ASP A 636 15.14 -66.53 80.06
C ASP A 636 14.07 -66.49 78.96
N ASP A 637 12.85 -66.98 79.27
CA ASP A 637 11.69 -66.91 78.36
C ASP A 637 11.33 -65.46 78.00
N LEU A 638 11.37 -64.55 78.97
CA LEU A 638 11.17 -63.12 78.76
C LEU A 638 12.25 -62.54 77.82
N THR A 639 13.50 -62.95 77.96
CA THR A 639 14.61 -62.47 77.13
C THR A 639 14.43 -62.90 75.67
N GLN A 640 14.10 -64.17 75.42
CA GLN A 640 13.84 -64.65 74.05
C GLN A 640 12.58 -64.02 73.42
N ALA A 641 11.56 -63.70 74.24
CA ALA A 641 10.38 -62.95 73.77
C ALA A 641 10.74 -61.51 73.36
N LEU A 642 11.60 -60.83 74.13
CA LEU A 642 12.09 -59.49 73.82
C LEU A 642 12.96 -59.46 72.55
N GLU A 643 13.80 -60.47 72.30
CA GLU A 643 14.56 -60.58 71.05
C GLU A 643 13.66 -60.72 69.82
N LYS A 644 12.64 -61.59 69.89
CA LYS A 644 11.64 -61.75 68.83
C LYS A 644 10.84 -60.47 68.58
N LEU A 645 10.45 -59.77 69.65
CA LEU A 645 9.77 -58.47 69.58
C LEU A 645 10.66 -57.40 68.94
N ASN A 646 11.96 -57.35 69.28
CA ASN A 646 12.92 -56.44 68.69
C ASN A 646 13.15 -56.73 67.20
N HIS A 647 13.23 -58.01 66.80
CA HIS A 647 13.34 -58.41 65.41
C HIS A 647 12.11 -57.96 64.60
N SER A 648 10.90 -58.31 65.05
CA SER A 648 9.64 -57.90 64.41
C SER A 648 9.46 -56.37 64.38
N THR A 649 9.93 -55.66 65.42
CA THR A 649 9.98 -54.19 65.43
C THR A 649 10.94 -53.63 64.38
N SER A 650 12.07 -54.30 64.12
CA SER A 650 13.01 -53.91 63.08
C SER A 650 12.46 -54.17 61.66
N GLU A 651 11.79 -55.30 61.45
CA GLU A 651 11.08 -55.63 60.21
C GLU A 651 9.95 -54.64 59.94
N THR A 652 9.13 -54.32 60.95
CA THR A 652 8.07 -53.32 60.86
C THR A 652 8.62 -51.94 60.48
N LYS A 653 9.76 -51.52 61.07
CA LYS A 653 10.45 -50.27 60.70
C LYS A 653 11.01 -50.30 59.27
N ASN A 654 11.45 -51.46 58.77
CA ASN A 654 11.91 -51.63 57.40
C ASN A 654 10.75 -51.58 56.40
N LEU A 655 9.68 -52.34 56.64
CA LEU A 655 8.46 -52.33 55.84
C LEU A 655 7.80 -50.94 55.81
N HIS A 656 7.78 -50.23 56.94
CA HIS A 656 7.28 -48.85 56.99
C HIS A 656 8.10 -47.92 56.10
N ARG A 657 9.44 -47.97 56.16
CA ARG A 657 10.32 -47.18 55.25
C ARG A 657 10.09 -47.54 53.78
N SER A 658 9.91 -48.82 53.45
CA SER A 658 9.58 -49.26 52.07
C SER A 658 8.20 -48.78 51.62
N LEU A 659 7.20 -48.75 52.52
CA LEU A 659 5.87 -48.23 52.23
C LEU A 659 5.90 -46.72 51.98
N THR A 660 6.60 -45.94 52.81
CA THR A 660 6.80 -44.50 52.59
C THR A 660 7.50 -44.25 51.25
N GLN A 661 8.60 -44.96 50.95
CA GLN A 661 9.28 -44.81 49.66
C GLN A 661 8.39 -45.19 48.45
N ALA A 662 7.45 -46.12 48.60
CA ALA A 662 6.47 -46.43 47.58
C ALA A 662 5.38 -45.35 47.45
N GLN A 663 4.99 -44.71 48.55
CA GLN A 663 4.06 -43.58 48.57
C GLN A 663 4.69 -42.32 47.94
N ASP A 664 5.95 -42.02 48.25
CA ASP A 664 6.70 -40.89 47.66
C ASP A 664 6.83 -41.05 46.14
N ARG A 665 7.19 -42.25 45.67
CA ARG A 665 7.23 -42.58 44.23
C ARG A 665 5.85 -42.50 43.56
N LYS A 666 4.78 -42.88 44.26
CA LYS A 666 3.41 -42.73 43.75
C LYS A 666 3.06 -41.25 43.55
N LEU A 667 3.36 -40.40 44.54
CA LEU A 667 3.12 -38.96 44.45
C LEU A 667 3.90 -38.31 43.30
N GLN A 668 5.18 -38.67 43.13
CA GLN A 668 6.00 -38.21 41.99
C GLN A 668 5.38 -38.58 40.64
N LEU A 669 4.87 -39.81 40.49
CA LEU A 669 4.19 -40.24 39.25
C LEU A 669 2.84 -39.54 39.06
N GLU A 670 2.10 -39.23 40.13
CA GLU A 670 0.86 -38.44 40.05
C GLU A 670 1.13 -36.97 39.65
N GLU A 671 2.20 -36.36 40.17
CA GLU A 671 2.67 -35.03 39.74
C GLU A 671 3.12 -35.01 38.27
N GLU A 672 3.85 -36.04 37.82
CA GLU A 672 4.22 -36.20 36.40
C GLU A 672 2.98 -36.33 35.51
N ILE A 673 2.00 -37.16 35.87
CA ILE A 673 0.73 -37.33 35.13
C ILE A 673 0.00 -35.98 35.02
N ILE A 674 -0.12 -35.22 36.10
CA ILE A 674 -0.73 -33.88 36.10
C ILE A 674 0.04 -32.94 35.16
N ALA A 675 1.38 -32.96 35.18
CA ALA A 675 2.21 -32.17 34.28
C ALA A 675 2.04 -32.56 32.80
N TYR A 676 1.89 -33.86 32.49
CA TYR A 676 1.58 -34.33 31.13
C TYR A 676 0.16 -33.93 30.68
N GLU A 677 -0.84 -34.04 31.56
CA GLU A 677 -2.19 -33.55 31.30
C GLU A 677 -2.19 -32.04 31.01
N GLU A 678 -1.45 -31.24 31.77
CA GLU A 678 -1.33 -29.80 31.53
C GLU A 678 -0.71 -29.48 30.16
N ARG A 679 0.36 -30.20 29.77
CA ARG A 679 0.97 -30.05 28.44
C ARG A 679 -0.05 -30.40 27.34
N MET A 680 -0.81 -31.47 27.51
CA MET A 680 -1.85 -31.87 26.56
C MET A 680 -3.02 -30.87 26.51
N LYS A 681 -3.40 -30.26 27.64
CA LYS A 681 -4.40 -29.18 27.70
C LYS A 681 -3.91 -27.91 26.99
N LYS A 682 -2.62 -27.56 27.13
CA LYS A 682 -1.97 -26.43 26.44
C LYS A 682 -1.92 -26.65 24.92
N LEU A 683 -1.43 -27.80 24.47
CA LEU A 683 -1.41 -28.19 23.04
C LEU A 683 -2.81 -28.21 22.41
N ASN A 684 -3.82 -28.73 23.12
CA ASN A 684 -5.21 -28.70 22.63
C ASN A 684 -5.80 -27.28 22.56
N ALA A 685 -5.35 -26.35 23.41
CA ALA A 685 -5.75 -24.95 23.32
C ALA A 685 -5.06 -24.23 22.15
N GLU A 686 -3.80 -24.56 21.85
CA GLU A 686 -3.07 -24.07 20.68
C GLU A 686 -3.64 -24.61 19.37
N LEU A 687 -3.96 -25.90 19.29
CA LEU A 687 -4.65 -26.51 18.16
C LEU A 687 -6.00 -25.83 17.88
N LYS A 688 -6.78 -25.51 18.91
CA LYS A 688 -8.05 -24.76 18.77
C LYS A 688 -7.84 -23.31 18.31
N LYS A 689 -6.74 -22.65 18.71
CA LYS A 689 -6.39 -21.32 18.17
C LYS A 689 -6.03 -21.41 16.68
N LEU A 690 -5.23 -22.39 16.29
CA LEU A 690 -4.85 -22.61 14.88
C LEU A 690 -6.07 -22.93 14.01
N GLN A 691 -7.00 -23.75 14.49
CA GLN A 691 -8.29 -23.99 13.83
C GLN A 691 -9.13 -22.71 13.70
N GLY A 692 -9.13 -21.84 14.71
CA GLY A 692 -9.79 -20.53 14.64
C GLY A 692 -9.15 -19.58 13.63
N PHE A 693 -7.82 -19.51 13.58
CA PHE A 693 -7.08 -18.73 12.58
C PHE A 693 -7.32 -19.27 11.16
N GLN A 694 -7.36 -20.59 10.97
CA GLN A 694 -7.68 -21.19 9.69
C GLN A 694 -9.11 -20.81 9.24
N GLN A 695 -10.11 -20.96 10.10
CA GLN A 695 -11.49 -20.58 9.79
C GLN A 695 -11.64 -19.07 9.48
N GLN A 696 -10.90 -18.22 10.19
CA GLN A 696 -10.87 -16.78 9.87
C GLN A 696 -10.23 -16.53 8.50
N SER A 697 -9.10 -17.17 8.20
CA SER A 697 -8.42 -17.05 6.91
C SER A 697 -9.29 -17.57 5.75
N GLU A 698 -10.01 -18.67 5.93
CA GLU A 698 -10.98 -19.20 4.95
C GLU A 698 -12.12 -18.21 4.67
N LEU A 699 -12.63 -17.52 5.70
CA LEU A 699 -13.65 -16.47 5.56
C LEU A 699 -13.11 -15.20 4.88
N GLU A 700 -11.87 -14.81 5.18
CA GLU A 700 -11.20 -13.67 4.55
C GLU A 700 -10.93 -13.95 3.06
N VAL A 701 -10.46 -15.16 2.71
CA VAL A 701 -10.30 -15.59 1.30
C VAL A 701 -11.65 -15.57 0.56
N GLN A 702 -12.71 -16.15 1.14
CA GLN A 702 -14.05 -16.10 0.54
C GLN A 702 -14.57 -14.67 0.33
N ALA A 703 -14.22 -13.73 1.21
CA ALA A 703 -14.56 -12.32 1.05
C ALA A 703 -13.74 -11.64 -0.07
N PHE A 704 -12.47 -12.02 -0.27
CA PHE A 704 -11.67 -11.55 -1.40
C PHE A 704 -12.14 -12.16 -2.73
N ASP A 705 -12.42 -13.45 -2.79
CA ASP A 705 -12.93 -14.13 -3.99
C ASP A 705 -14.24 -13.49 -4.47
N LYS A 706 -15.19 -13.27 -3.54
CA LYS A 706 -16.42 -12.56 -3.86
C LYS A 706 -16.18 -11.13 -4.36
N LYS A 707 -15.22 -10.39 -3.76
CA LYS A 707 -14.87 -9.04 -4.22
C LYS A 707 -14.26 -9.05 -5.63
N LEU A 708 -13.48 -10.08 -5.97
CA LEU A 708 -12.93 -10.29 -7.31
C LEU A 708 -14.05 -10.66 -8.30
N GLU A 709 -15.03 -11.46 -7.91
CA GLU A 709 -16.24 -11.75 -8.71
C GLU A 709 -17.06 -10.47 -8.95
N ASP A 710 -17.35 -9.69 -7.91
CA ASP A 710 -18.06 -8.40 -8.01
C ASP A 710 -17.30 -7.40 -8.91
N MET A 711 -15.97 -7.38 -8.86
CA MET A 711 -15.13 -6.57 -9.77
C MET A 711 -15.15 -7.09 -11.21
N SER A 712 -15.07 -8.41 -11.42
CA SER A 712 -15.11 -9.02 -12.76
C SER A 712 -16.47 -8.77 -13.44
N ASN A 713 -17.56 -8.91 -12.68
CA ASN A 713 -18.91 -8.55 -13.13
C ASN A 713 -19.04 -7.07 -13.52
N GLN A 714 -18.41 -6.15 -12.78
CA GLN A 714 -18.35 -4.73 -13.16
C GLN A 714 -17.56 -4.52 -14.46
N VAL A 715 -16.37 -5.12 -14.60
CA VAL A 715 -15.56 -5.03 -15.84
C VAL A 715 -16.34 -5.54 -17.05
N LEU A 716 -17.05 -6.65 -16.91
CA LEU A 716 -17.91 -7.20 -17.98
C LEU A 716 -19.08 -6.26 -18.34
N GLN A 717 -19.67 -5.57 -17.36
CA GLN A 717 -20.69 -4.54 -17.59
C GLN A 717 -20.11 -3.32 -18.33
N TRP A 718 -18.95 -2.81 -17.91
CA TRP A 718 -18.25 -1.71 -18.59
C TRP A 718 -17.86 -2.08 -20.04
N GLN A 719 -17.35 -3.29 -20.26
CA GLN A 719 -17.00 -3.79 -21.60
C GLN A 719 -18.25 -3.88 -22.50
N LYS A 720 -19.37 -4.36 -21.95
CA LYS A 720 -20.65 -4.42 -22.68
C LYS A 720 -21.20 -3.04 -23.00
N GLN A 721 -21.13 -2.10 -22.04
CA GLN A 721 -21.55 -0.71 -22.24
C GLN A 721 -20.71 -0.04 -23.33
N HIS A 722 -19.38 -0.15 -23.25
CA HIS A 722 -18.46 0.38 -24.27
C HIS A 722 -18.75 -0.21 -25.66
N GLN A 723 -19.10 -1.50 -25.77
CA GLN A 723 -19.50 -2.09 -27.06
C GLN A 723 -20.84 -1.53 -27.59
N CYS A 724 -21.79 -1.17 -26.71
CA CYS A 724 -23.01 -0.45 -27.10
C CYS A 724 -22.70 0.99 -27.55
N ASP A 725 -21.82 1.69 -26.82
CA ASP A 725 -21.44 3.07 -27.13
C ASP A 725 -20.69 3.16 -28.48
N LEU A 726 -19.78 2.23 -28.76
CA LEU A 726 -19.11 2.12 -30.07
C LEU A 726 -20.11 1.90 -31.22
N LYS A 727 -21.15 1.07 -31.03
CA LYS A 727 -22.21 0.87 -32.03
C LYS A 727 -23.06 2.12 -32.24
N MET A 728 -23.34 2.85 -31.16
CA MET A 728 -24.07 4.13 -31.20
C MET A 728 -23.25 5.21 -31.92
N LEU A 729 -21.95 5.31 -31.64
CA LEU A 729 -21.02 6.21 -32.33
C LEU A 729 -20.91 5.88 -33.82
N ALA A 730 -20.76 4.60 -34.20
CA ALA A 730 -20.74 4.19 -35.60
C ALA A 730 -22.03 4.57 -36.35
N ALA A 731 -23.21 4.38 -35.74
CA ALA A 731 -24.49 4.82 -36.30
C ALA A 731 -24.62 6.35 -36.37
N LYS A 732 -23.90 7.10 -35.53
CA LYS A 732 -23.82 8.57 -35.61
C LYS A 732 -22.85 9.06 -36.68
N GLU A 733 -21.74 8.37 -36.91
CA GLU A 733 -20.88 8.61 -38.07
C GLU A 733 -21.60 8.33 -39.40
N GLU A 734 -22.42 7.28 -39.46
CA GLU A 734 -23.24 6.96 -40.64
C GLU A 734 -24.29 8.07 -40.90
N GLN A 735 -24.97 8.56 -39.87
CA GLN A 735 -25.86 9.72 -39.98
C GLN A 735 -25.12 11.00 -40.41
N LEU A 736 -23.91 11.25 -39.91
CA LEU A 736 -23.09 12.39 -40.32
C LEU A 736 -22.61 12.28 -41.77
N LYS A 737 -22.27 11.07 -42.25
CA LYS A 737 -21.92 10.81 -43.66
C LYS A 737 -23.12 11.06 -44.56
N ALA A 738 -24.31 10.57 -44.21
CA ALA A 738 -25.54 10.84 -44.95
C ALA A 738 -25.82 12.35 -45.05
N PHE A 739 -25.74 13.11 -43.94
CA PHE A 739 -25.88 14.57 -43.99
C PHE A 739 -24.76 15.26 -44.80
N GLN A 740 -23.54 14.72 -44.80
CA GLN A 740 -22.44 15.26 -45.60
C GLN A 740 -22.64 15.00 -47.10
N GLU A 741 -23.19 13.84 -47.47
CA GLU A 741 -23.59 13.47 -48.83
C GLU A 741 -24.76 14.33 -49.31
N GLU A 742 -25.80 14.53 -48.47
CA GLU A 742 -26.89 15.48 -48.74
C GLU A 742 -26.37 16.92 -48.93
N MET A 743 -25.43 17.37 -48.09
CA MET A 743 -24.79 18.68 -48.23
C MET A 743 -23.90 18.81 -49.47
N CYS A 744 -23.32 17.70 -49.96
CA CYS A 744 -22.62 17.67 -51.25
C CYS A 744 -23.60 17.72 -52.41
N ALA A 745 -24.64 16.88 -52.41
CA ALA A 745 -25.68 16.89 -53.44
C ALA A 745 -26.40 18.25 -53.53
N LEU A 746 -26.68 18.91 -52.41
CA LEU A 746 -27.26 20.26 -52.40
C LEU A 746 -26.30 21.33 -52.97
N LYS A 747 -24.99 21.20 -52.75
CA LYS A 747 -23.99 22.07 -53.39
C LYS A 747 -23.87 21.80 -54.89
N GLU A 748 -23.91 20.54 -55.31
CA GLU A 748 -23.88 20.16 -56.73
C GLU A 748 -25.14 20.64 -57.46
N ASN A 749 -26.31 20.55 -56.83
CA ASN A 749 -27.55 21.11 -57.37
C ASN A 749 -27.48 22.64 -57.49
N LEU A 750 -26.97 23.37 -56.49
CA LEU A 750 -26.75 24.82 -56.57
C LEU A 750 -25.75 25.21 -57.68
N LEU A 751 -24.68 24.42 -57.86
CA LEU A 751 -23.68 24.62 -58.92
C LEU A 751 -24.18 24.18 -60.32
N ALA A 752 -25.27 23.41 -60.39
CA ALA A 752 -25.99 23.10 -61.62
C ALA A 752 -26.97 24.22 -61.99
N ASP A 753 -27.65 24.81 -61.00
CA ASP A 753 -28.50 26.01 -61.15
C ASP A 753 -27.70 27.20 -61.72
N GLU A 754 -26.44 27.38 -61.27
CA GLU A 754 -25.50 28.38 -61.86
C GLU A 754 -25.11 28.12 -63.34
N LYS A 755 -25.58 27.03 -63.96
CA LYS A 755 -25.24 26.65 -65.34
C LYS A 755 -26.41 26.64 -66.34
N GLU A 756 -27.62 27.07 -65.96
CA GLU A 756 -28.72 27.23 -66.92
C GLU A 756 -28.79 28.67 -67.50
N PRO A 757 -28.67 28.87 -68.83
CA PRO A 757 -28.58 30.22 -69.41
C PRO A 757 -29.86 30.71 -70.12
N CYS A 758 -30.64 31.64 -69.50
CA CYS A 758 -31.12 32.90 -70.13
C CYS A 758 -32.18 33.70 -69.33
N LEU A 759 -31.89 34.99 -69.10
CA LEU A 759 -32.67 36.22 -69.43
C LEU A 759 -34.20 36.14 -69.76
N PRO A 760 -34.95 37.27 -69.66
CA PRO A 760 -34.94 38.36 -68.64
C PRO A 760 -36.33 38.97 -68.31
N GLN A 761 -36.63 39.41 -67.08
CA GLN A 761 -37.73 40.39 -66.85
C GLN A 761 -37.59 41.28 -65.60
N ARG A 762 -38.61 42.13 -65.32
CA ARG A 762 -38.43 43.52 -64.82
C ARG A 762 -39.33 43.85 -63.62
N SER A 763 -38.85 44.75 -62.76
CA SER A 763 -39.54 45.38 -61.59
C SER A 763 -39.75 44.47 -60.36
N ALA A 764 -39.84 44.95 -59.11
CA ALA A 764 -39.80 46.31 -58.56
C ALA A 764 -39.12 46.34 -57.16
N PRO A 765 -38.60 47.48 -56.66
CA PRO A 765 -37.88 47.53 -55.38
C PRO A 765 -38.78 47.80 -54.16
N LYS A 766 -39.08 46.75 -53.37
CA LYS A 766 -39.60 46.84 -51.98
C LYS A 766 -39.72 45.44 -51.34
N ASP A 767 -38.73 44.98 -50.56
CA ASP A 767 -39.00 44.02 -49.46
C ASP A 767 -37.87 43.79 -48.42
N ASN A 768 -36.63 44.28 -48.61
CA ASN A 768 -35.54 44.07 -47.64
C ASN A 768 -35.90 44.47 -46.19
N CYS A 769 -36.77 45.46 -46.00
CA CYS A 769 -37.25 45.90 -44.69
C CYS A 769 -38.13 44.88 -43.95
N ARG A 770 -38.65 43.84 -44.63
CA ARG A 770 -39.43 42.76 -44.02
C ARG A 770 -38.49 41.72 -43.39
N MET A 771 -37.55 41.22 -44.19
CA MET A 771 -36.51 40.26 -43.76
C MET A 771 -35.68 40.77 -42.57
N HIS A 772 -35.35 42.08 -42.53
CA HIS A 772 -34.65 42.64 -41.37
C HIS A 772 -35.47 42.55 -40.08
N ARG A 773 -36.77 42.91 -40.10
CA ARG A 773 -37.64 42.78 -38.91
C ARG A 773 -37.82 41.33 -38.47
N GLU A 774 -37.88 40.41 -39.42
CA GLU A 774 -37.99 38.97 -39.11
C GLU A 774 -36.71 38.45 -38.47
N ASN A 775 -35.53 38.87 -38.95
CA ASN A 775 -34.25 38.59 -38.28
C ASN A 775 -34.15 39.25 -36.89
N ASP A 776 -34.54 40.51 -36.74
CA ASP A 776 -34.53 41.22 -35.46
C ASP A 776 -35.46 40.53 -34.43
N GLN A 777 -36.61 40.03 -34.88
CA GLN A 777 -37.54 39.25 -34.05
C GLN A 777 -36.96 37.88 -33.68
N ILE A 778 -36.29 37.19 -34.60
CA ILE A 778 -35.58 35.92 -34.33
C ILE A 778 -34.47 36.13 -33.29
N MET A 779 -33.67 37.20 -33.44
CA MET A 779 -32.64 37.57 -32.47
C MET A 779 -33.23 37.87 -31.10
N SER A 780 -34.33 38.64 -31.03
CA SER A 780 -35.03 38.94 -29.78
C SER A 780 -35.57 37.67 -29.09
N ASN A 781 -36.16 36.76 -29.87
CA ASN A 781 -36.65 35.47 -29.38
C ASN A 781 -35.50 34.58 -28.87
N MET A 782 -34.37 34.55 -29.57
CA MET A 782 -33.18 33.76 -29.20
C MET A 782 -32.49 34.32 -27.96
N GLU A 783 -32.41 35.64 -27.83
CA GLU A 783 -31.98 36.32 -26.60
C GLU A 783 -32.91 36.00 -25.43
N GLN A 784 -34.23 36.00 -25.63
CA GLN A 784 -35.19 35.66 -24.58
C GLN A 784 -35.03 34.20 -24.15
N TRP A 785 -34.91 33.26 -25.10
CA TRP A 785 -34.65 31.86 -24.79
C TRP A 785 -33.33 31.68 -24.01
N ALA A 786 -32.26 32.40 -24.37
CA ALA A 786 -30.99 32.37 -23.64
C ALA A 786 -31.13 32.93 -22.19
N LYS A 787 -31.92 33.99 -22.00
CA LYS A 787 -32.24 34.54 -20.67
C LYS A 787 -33.06 33.56 -19.84
N GLU A 788 -34.05 32.90 -20.44
CA GLU A 788 -34.87 31.86 -19.80
C GLU A 788 -34.05 30.62 -19.41
N GLN A 789 -33.17 30.13 -20.29
CA GLN A 789 -32.23 29.04 -19.99
C GLN A 789 -31.27 29.40 -18.86
N LYS A 790 -30.73 30.63 -18.84
CA LYS A 790 -29.90 31.11 -17.73
C LYS A 790 -30.67 31.08 -16.41
N ILE A 791 -31.92 31.54 -16.38
CA ILE A 791 -32.79 31.51 -15.19
C ILE A 791 -33.17 30.08 -14.77
N ALA A 792 -33.38 29.17 -15.72
CA ALA A 792 -33.62 27.75 -15.44
C ALA A 792 -32.40 27.08 -14.80
N ASN A 793 -31.21 27.30 -15.36
CA ASN A 793 -29.95 26.79 -14.83
C ASN A 793 -29.60 27.40 -13.45
N GLU A 794 -29.86 28.69 -13.23
CA GLU A 794 -29.72 29.34 -11.92
C GLU A 794 -30.66 28.69 -10.88
N LYS A 795 -31.93 28.42 -11.25
CA LYS A 795 -32.89 27.72 -10.36
C LYS A 795 -32.46 26.27 -10.07
N LEU A 796 -31.88 25.57 -11.05
CA LEU A 796 -31.35 24.21 -10.87
C LEU A 796 -30.11 24.21 -9.96
N GLY A 797 -29.17 25.13 -10.20
CA GLY A 797 -27.97 25.32 -9.37
C GLY A 797 -28.30 25.68 -7.92
N ASN A 798 -29.31 26.52 -7.69
CA ASN A 798 -29.80 26.80 -6.35
C ASN A 798 -30.42 25.57 -5.66
N LYS A 799 -31.22 24.75 -6.37
CA LYS A 799 -31.72 23.48 -5.82
C LYS A 799 -30.59 22.51 -5.48
N LEU A 800 -29.56 22.42 -6.33
CA LEU A 800 -28.39 21.58 -6.09
C LEU A 800 -27.59 22.06 -4.87
N ARG A 801 -27.37 23.38 -4.73
CA ARG A 801 -26.72 23.98 -3.55
C ARG A 801 -27.48 23.69 -2.26
N GLU A 802 -28.82 23.76 -2.27
CA GLU A 802 -29.64 23.35 -1.12
C GLU A 802 -29.54 21.85 -0.82
N GLN A 803 -29.63 20.98 -1.83
CA GLN A 803 -29.45 19.53 -1.63
C GLN A 803 -28.09 19.18 -1.02
N VAL A 804 -27.01 19.85 -1.44
CA VAL A 804 -25.67 19.69 -0.83
C VAL A 804 -25.66 20.12 0.64
N LYS A 805 -26.34 21.22 1.02
CA LYS A 805 -26.50 21.59 2.45
C LYS A 805 -27.23 20.51 3.25
N TYR A 806 -28.31 19.95 2.72
CA TYR A 806 -29.03 18.85 3.38
C TYR A 806 -28.17 17.59 3.54
N ILE A 807 -27.40 17.22 2.51
CA ILE A 807 -26.46 16.09 2.57
C ILE A 807 -25.37 16.34 3.62
N ALA A 808 -24.80 17.56 3.68
CA ALA A 808 -23.81 17.92 4.68
C ALA A 808 -24.37 17.84 6.11
N LYS A 809 -25.60 18.34 6.34
CA LYS A 809 -26.29 18.24 7.64
C LYS A 809 -26.54 16.79 8.06
N LEU A 810 -27.10 15.97 7.17
CA LEU A 810 -27.35 14.55 7.42
C LEU A 810 -26.05 13.76 7.66
N THR A 811 -24.96 14.15 7.00
CA THR A 811 -23.64 13.55 7.22
C THR A 811 -23.14 13.85 8.63
N GLY A 812 -23.21 15.11 9.07
CA GLY A 812 -22.84 15.51 10.44
C GLY A 812 -23.72 14.87 11.52
N GLU A 813 -25.03 14.73 11.29
CA GLU A 813 -25.94 14.00 12.19
C GLU A 813 -25.58 12.50 12.27
N LYS A 814 -25.27 11.87 11.14
CA LYS A 814 -24.79 10.47 11.06
C LYS A 814 -23.45 10.28 11.79
N ASP A 815 -22.51 11.21 11.65
CA ASP A 815 -21.21 11.15 12.35
C ASP A 815 -21.35 11.41 13.86
N HIS A 816 -22.23 12.31 14.27
CA HIS A 816 -22.57 12.49 15.69
C HIS A 816 -23.19 11.23 16.31
N LEU A 817 -24.16 10.59 15.63
CA LEU A 817 -24.75 9.33 16.08
C LEU A 817 -23.72 8.19 16.14
N HIS A 818 -22.77 8.14 15.21
CA HIS A 818 -21.65 7.19 15.27
C HIS A 818 -20.78 7.42 16.52
N ASN A 819 -20.43 8.66 16.84
CA ASN A 819 -19.66 8.99 18.05
C ASN A 819 -20.41 8.63 19.34
N VAL A 820 -21.73 8.88 19.42
CA VAL A 820 -22.58 8.46 20.55
C VAL A 820 -22.61 6.94 20.68
N MET A 821 -22.75 6.20 19.56
CA MET A 821 -22.68 4.74 19.55
C MET A 821 -21.32 4.22 20.05
N VAL A 822 -20.21 4.81 19.63
CA VAL A 822 -18.86 4.43 20.08
C VAL A 822 -18.68 4.73 21.57
N HIS A 823 -19.20 5.85 22.09
CA HIS A 823 -19.20 6.13 23.53
C HIS A 823 -19.98 5.07 24.31
N LEU A 824 -21.22 4.77 23.91
CA LEU A 824 -22.05 3.76 24.55
C LEU A 824 -21.42 2.35 24.48
N GLN A 825 -20.69 2.02 23.41
CA GLN A 825 -19.93 0.77 23.33
C GLN A 825 -18.73 0.76 24.30
N LYS A 826 -18.00 1.88 24.47
CA LYS A 826 -16.91 2.02 25.45
C LYS A 826 -17.44 1.91 26.89
N GLU A 827 -18.59 2.51 27.16
CA GLU A 827 -19.26 2.47 28.46
C GLU A 827 -19.82 1.08 28.78
N ASN A 828 -20.48 0.41 27.83
CA ASN A 828 -20.88 -1.00 27.99
C ASN A 828 -19.69 -1.93 28.21
N LYS A 829 -18.55 -1.69 27.54
CA LYS A 829 -17.29 -2.40 27.82
C LYS A 829 -16.82 -2.14 29.26
N LYS A 830 -16.82 -0.89 29.75
CA LYS A 830 -16.45 -0.55 31.14
C LYS A 830 -17.36 -1.25 32.15
N LEU A 831 -18.68 -1.10 32.00
CA LEU A 831 -19.67 -1.72 32.88
C LEU A 831 -19.57 -3.25 32.90
N LYS A 832 -19.26 -3.88 31.76
CA LYS A 832 -18.99 -5.32 31.70
C LYS A 832 -17.74 -5.70 32.52
N HIS A 833 -16.65 -4.93 32.44
CA HIS A 833 -15.47 -5.17 33.27
C HIS A 833 -15.79 -4.96 34.75
N GLU A 834 -16.52 -3.90 35.14
CA GLU A 834 -16.95 -3.70 36.52
C GLU A 834 -17.85 -4.83 37.03
N ILE A 835 -18.70 -5.43 36.18
CA ILE A 835 -19.54 -6.58 36.54
C ILE A 835 -18.69 -7.85 36.76
N GLU A 836 -17.74 -8.15 35.88
CA GLU A 836 -16.83 -9.29 36.10
C GLU A 836 -15.90 -9.05 37.30
N GLU A 837 -15.42 -7.83 37.51
CA GLU A 837 -14.64 -7.46 38.70
C GLU A 837 -15.48 -7.60 39.99
N LYS A 838 -16.74 -7.16 39.97
CA LYS A 838 -17.68 -7.33 41.09
C LYS A 838 -18.02 -8.81 41.32
N LYS A 839 -18.07 -9.66 40.29
CA LYS A 839 -18.18 -11.14 40.44
C LYS A 839 -16.91 -11.77 41.02
N LEU A 840 -15.72 -11.28 40.65
CA LEU A 840 -14.45 -11.79 41.18
C LEU A 840 -14.23 -11.35 42.64
N LYS A 841 -14.61 -10.12 42.99
CA LYS A 841 -14.63 -9.62 44.37
C LYS A 841 -15.73 -10.29 45.21
N ALA A 842 -16.88 -10.59 44.62
CA ALA A 842 -17.93 -11.43 45.21
C ALA A 842 -17.65 -12.93 44.98
N GLY A 843 -16.54 -13.42 45.55
CA GLY A 843 -16.28 -14.86 45.67
C GLY A 843 -17.47 -15.61 46.32
N PRO A 844 -17.58 -16.95 46.15
CA PRO A 844 -18.83 -17.72 46.24
C PRO A 844 -19.47 -17.82 47.65
N SER A 845 -19.93 -16.68 48.17
CA SER A 845 -20.52 -16.51 49.50
C SER A 845 -22.04 -16.44 49.43
N ARG A 846 -22.68 -17.53 49.00
CA ARG A 846 -24.13 -17.71 49.19
C ARG A 846 -24.58 -19.16 49.41
N VAL A 847 -23.77 -19.94 50.13
CA VAL A 847 -24.16 -21.23 50.70
C VAL A 847 -23.91 -21.24 52.21
N TYR A 848 -24.63 -20.38 52.95
CA TYR A 848 -24.95 -20.61 54.37
C TYR A 848 -26.10 -19.68 54.82
N ALA A 849 -27.32 -20.20 54.75
CA ALA A 849 -28.51 -19.63 55.39
C ALA A 849 -29.50 -20.77 55.67
N LYS A 850 -29.41 -21.38 56.86
CA LYS A 850 -30.28 -22.50 57.23
C LYS A 850 -30.54 -22.49 58.75
N ALA A 851 -31.80 -22.71 59.10
CA ALA A 851 -32.34 -22.86 60.45
C ALA A 851 -32.23 -21.66 61.41
N LEU A 852 -33.36 -20.98 61.63
CA LEU A 852 -34.02 -21.01 62.93
C LEU A 852 -35.53 -20.69 62.79
N CYS A 853 -36.30 -20.96 63.85
CA CYS A 853 -37.75 -20.75 63.98
C CYS A 853 -38.66 -21.55 63.02
N GLN A 854 -39.04 -22.76 63.46
CA GLN A 854 -40.35 -23.34 63.13
C GLN A 854 -41.43 -22.72 64.03
N SER A 855 -42.60 -22.40 63.48
CA SER A 855 -43.86 -22.35 64.22
C SER A 855 -45.00 -22.78 63.29
N LYS A 856 -46.09 -23.33 63.85
CA LYS A 856 -47.15 -24.03 63.09
C LYS A 856 -48.47 -23.25 63.12
N THR A 857 -49.14 -23.14 61.98
CA THR A 857 -50.61 -23.17 61.87
C THR A 857 -51.06 -23.61 60.47
N GLU A 858 -52.35 -23.90 60.31
CA GLU A 858 -52.92 -24.76 59.26
C GLU A 858 -53.57 -24.00 58.05
N PRO A 859 -53.98 -24.69 56.96
CA PRO A 859 -54.07 -24.12 55.61
C PRO A 859 -55.51 -23.87 55.09
N THR A 860 -55.68 -23.90 53.74
CA THR A 860 -56.90 -23.62 52.93
C THR A 860 -57.15 -22.10 52.74
N ILE A 861 -57.58 -21.54 51.59
CA ILE A 861 -58.41 -22.05 50.49
C ILE A 861 -57.92 -21.62 49.07
N ARG A 862 -57.95 -22.60 48.14
CA ARG A 862 -58.17 -22.56 46.67
C ARG A 862 -58.36 -21.21 45.96
N GLY A 863 -57.55 -20.94 44.92
CA GLY A 863 -57.83 -19.93 43.87
C GLY A 863 -56.90 -20.03 42.63
N LYS A 864 -57.46 -20.01 41.41
CA LYS A 864 -56.73 -19.90 40.12
C LYS A 864 -56.94 -18.50 39.52
N VAL A 865 -56.00 -18.02 38.70
CA VAL A 865 -56.22 -17.63 37.27
C VAL A 865 -54.92 -17.08 36.65
N TYR A 866 -54.82 -17.11 35.31
CA TYR A 866 -53.69 -16.65 34.50
C TYR A 866 -53.61 -15.12 34.39
N GLY A 867 -52.42 -14.59 34.08
CA GLY A 867 -52.21 -13.20 33.65
C GLY A 867 -50.86 -13.02 32.98
N THR A 868 -50.85 -12.85 31.65
CA THR A 868 -49.63 -12.68 30.82
C THR A 868 -49.60 -11.26 30.23
N LEU A 869 -48.40 -10.79 29.83
CA LEU A 869 -48.13 -9.48 29.20
C LEU A 869 -48.22 -8.30 30.18
N GLY A 870 -47.52 -7.18 29.95
CA GLY A 870 -46.51 -6.91 28.94
C GLY A 870 -46.25 -5.40 28.81
N TRP A 871 -45.13 -4.91 29.34
CA TRP A 871 -44.89 -3.46 29.46
C TRP A 871 -44.25 -2.87 28.19
N ARG A 872 -44.96 -1.92 27.57
CA ARG A 872 -44.41 -0.90 26.66
C ARG A 872 -44.84 0.46 27.24
N GLY A 873 -43.90 1.32 27.58
CA GLY A 873 -44.20 2.62 28.20
C GLY A 873 -44.47 3.73 27.18
N ILE A 874 -44.74 4.93 27.69
CA ILE A 874 -44.46 6.24 27.06
C ILE A 874 -44.48 7.32 28.15
N THR A 875 -43.74 8.41 27.92
CA THR A 875 -43.61 9.60 28.78
C THR A 875 -44.81 10.55 28.68
N GLN A 876 -45.18 11.25 29.75
CA GLN A 876 -45.10 12.73 29.75
C GLN A 876 -45.17 13.39 31.13
N ASP A 877 -44.64 14.62 31.16
CA ASP A 877 -44.49 15.56 32.26
C ASP A 877 -45.82 16.29 32.59
N VAL A 878 -46.09 16.51 33.90
CA VAL A 878 -46.80 17.69 34.41
C VAL A 878 -46.19 18.11 35.75
N SER A 879 -45.64 19.31 35.81
CA SER A 879 -45.15 19.96 37.02
C SER A 879 -46.26 20.59 37.88
N GLN A 880 -46.17 20.45 39.20
CA GLN A 880 -46.70 21.47 40.14
C GLN A 880 -46.04 21.40 41.53
N ARG A 881 -45.61 22.56 42.04
CA ARG A 881 -45.23 22.74 43.46
C ARG A 881 -46.46 23.09 44.29
N MET A 882 -46.50 22.63 45.54
CA MET A 882 -47.09 23.38 46.65
C MET A 882 -46.43 22.96 47.97
N ASP A 883 -45.60 23.84 48.53
CA ASP A 883 -45.35 23.88 49.99
C ASP A 883 -46.58 24.48 50.70
N ILE A 884 -46.78 24.17 51.99
CA ILE A 884 -46.88 25.17 53.09
C ILE A 884 -47.29 24.58 54.47
N THR A 885 -46.49 24.92 55.50
CA THR A 885 -46.73 24.97 56.97
C THR A 885 -46.92 23.71 57.87
N LYS A 886 -45.89 23.50 58.71
CA LYS A 886 -45.85 23.61 60.20
C LYS A 886 -46.85 22.85 61.11
N PHE A 887 -46.30 21.98 61.96
CA PHE A 887 -46.34 22.05 63.45
C PHE A 887 -44.97 21.46 63.92
N VAL A 888 -44.04 22.18 64.57
CA VAL A 888 -44.02 22.80 65.92
C VAL A 888 -43.94 21.78 67.06
N GLY A 889 -42.77 21.73 67.72
CA GLY A 889 -42.45 20.93 68.92
C GLY A 889 -40.97 21.05 69.26
N ILE A 890 -40.61 21.84 70.28
CA ILE A 890 -39.22 22.24 70.60
C ILE A 890 -38.60 21.33 71.68
N PRO A 891 -37.29 20.98 71.60
CA PRO A 891 -36.61 20.14 72.57
C PRO A 891 -35.94 20.92 73.71
N HIS A 892 -35.76 20.23 74.85
CA HIS A 892 -34.86 20.58 75.96
C HIS A 892 -34.42 19.26 76.64
N CYS A 893 -33.30 19.15 77.37
CA CYS A 893 -31.96 19.75 77.30
C CYS A 893 -31.12 19.12 78.43
N SER A 894 -29.81 19.34 78.43
CA SER A 894 -28.86 19.04 79.54
C SER A 894 -28.53 17.55 79.79
N GLY A 895 -27.27 17.17 80.07
CA GLY A 895 -26.03 17.95 79.95
C GLY A 895 -24.91 17.48 80.90
N SER A 896 -23.72 17.24 80.32
CA SER A 896 -22.43 16.97 81.01
C SER A 896 -22.40 15.74 81.97
N SER A 897 -21.27 15.28 82.51
CA SER A 897 -19.86 15.71 82.41
C SER A 897 -18.91 14.53 82.74
N PHE A 898 -17.71 14.55 82.15
CA PHE A 898 -16.44 13.95 82.62
C PHE A 898 -16.46 12.67 83.48
N CYS A 899 -15.95 11.59 82.90
CA CYS A 899 -14.68 10.99 83.32
C CYS A 899 -13.99 10.34 82.10
#